data_AF-A0A7Y6NQA0-F1
#
_entry.id   AF-A0A7Y6NQA0-F1
#
_cell.length_a   1.000
_cell.length_b   1.000
_cell.length_c   1.000
_cell.angle_alpha   90.00
_cell.angle_beta   90.00
_cell.angle_gamma   90.00
#
_symmetry.space_group_name_H-M   'P 1'
#
loop_
_entity.id
_entity.type
_entity.pdbx_description
1 polymer ?
#
loop_
_entity_poly.entity_id
_entity_poly.type
_entity_poly.pdbx_seq_one_letter_code
_entity_poly.pdbx_strand_id
1 'polypeptide(L)'
;MTTKLNLSMAALATAALLVACGGGKGDSSSAAAPQGAASAASDAAGSQAQAYVAPPRLCEPGPGDRPEGINGHIPLSAMFPANPDGFQGYWCGVRKVAQHNLFNRGAFGDLQIKSSATGRCAYASNRDGAAGGDAALTSGIIVFDMKTPSKMQIVPASGDTVVVGTAPSEDVAQTSTNKWGEQTTTAMPVNPNGKILRTPAALEAYSGLELSGNIMVAGYKDNKMVDVYDVSDCLHPVVLNARYQAPGGHHDGWLTPDAKTWYGVPFGTAAKDGGPKLVTGGKSPTDKDWANYTINTNRVDLHVTSLDDPKNPKVLLTWNRSMLPDEVKNNENWRIMATTNIHDVSSNPSGTRIYLSVYGGGGQVAGNIPTANTTFWNDQTCSNGLLILDATDVVNRVANPKLKYVSYLSWCDQQPDPEFEQGGYARMSSTAATHATEWVKHVNGKEYIVSTDESYALTTSNANGLPGQCRQQSFGRMIDISDEKNPKIVGTYKQDANKKSVCPTLVEQGGNVPMVHYLNFDDRNNMRVAVYAAASGGIRFTDWTDPTAPKEIGYFVKERHTPDRMDFTRPDPRYDAENCLYYTGWNQGGLVSIELTNPQYNPCMSRSASVKGEVNTGTGTLQIAVEASRSKAGPTASVSVEGLGHRAQMDSVTRLGSAIDAEGDITASTNAVQIDGNGTFDGKPASFRVIVQDNTGNSGFVSIACTAGCTFKTAGYMNRGGKLVVSQKT
;
A
#
# COMPACT_ATOMS: atom_id res chain seq x y z
N MET A 1 42.64 -20.17 -17.87
CA MET A 1 43.55 -20.36 -19.02
C MET A 1 43.60 -19.08 -19.81
N THR A 2 44.84 -18.66 -20.06
CA THR A 2 45.30 -17.43 -20.70
C THR A 2 44.90 -17.31 -22.17
N THR A 3 44.47 -16.12 -22.58
CA THR A 3 44.92 -15.49 -23.83
C THR A 3 44.73 -13.97 -23.75
N LYS A 4 45.86 -13.25 -23.78
CA LYS A 4 46.01 -11.82 -24.09
C LYS A 4 46.40 -11.69 -25.57
N LEU A 5 45.95 -10.64 -26.26
CA LEU A 5 46.64 -9.92 -27.35
C LEU A 5 45.73 -8.73 -27.74
N ASN A 6 45.97 -7.48 -27.29
CA ASN A 6 46.90 -6.42 -27.72
C ASN A 6 46.68 -5.78 -29.11
N LEU A 7 46.36 -4.47 -29.04
CA LEU A 7 46.71 -3.30 -29.87
C LEU A 7 46.29 -3.19 -31.35
N SER A 8 45.64 -2.06 -31.69
CA SER A 8 46.33 -0.91 -32.34
C SER A 8 45.42 0.32 -32.53
N MET A 9 45.95 1.50 -32.18
CA MET A 9 45.47 2.85 -32.53
C MET A 9 45.92 3.25 -33.95
N ALA A 10 45.12 4.12 -34.59
CA ALA A 10 45.46 5.27 -35.48
C ALA A 10 44.39 5.40 -36.60
N ALA A 11 44.09 6.52 -37.26
CA ALA A 11 44.00 7.96 -36.99
C ALA A 11 43.69 8.63 -38.37
N LEU A 12 42.97 9.76 -38.35
CA LEU A 12 42.89 10.84 -39.39
C LEU A 12 42.19 10.60 -40.75
N ALA A 13 41.19 11.45 -41.06
CA ALA A 13 41.20 12.51 -42.11
C ALA A 13 39.75 12.95 -42.46
N THR A 14 39.25 14.09 -41.97
CA THR A 14 39.11 15.40 -42.66
C THR A 14 38.56 15.39 -44.09
N ALA A 15 37.38 16.00 -44.29
CA ALA A 15 37.05 16.77 -45.49
C ALA A 15 36.02 17.86 -45.14
N ALA A 16 36.37 19.11 -45.47
CA ALA A 16 35.56 20.31 -45.36
C ALA A 16 35.54 21.02 -46.73
N LEU A 17 34.40 21.62 -47.12
CA LEU A 17 34.23 22.73 -48.09
C LEU A 17 32.74 23.16 -48.01
N LEU A 18 32.37 24.35 -47.49
CA LEU A 18 32.35 25.72 -48.10
C LEU A 18 31.44 25.79 -49.35
N VAL A 19 30.56 26.78 -49.64
CA VAL A 19 30.15 28.08 -49.06
C VAL A 19 28.97 28.64 -49.91
N ALA A 20 28.28 29.67 -49.37
CA ALA A 20 27.52 30.78 -50.02
C ALA A 20 25.99 30.71 -49.83
N CYS A 21 25.26 31.61 -49.11
CA CYS A 21 25.18 33.08 -49.00
C CYS A 21 23.90 33.66 -49.68
N GLY A 22 23.14 34.46 -48.91
CA GLY A 22 22.02 35.32 -49.35
C GLY A 22 20.65 34.76 -48.94
N GLY A 23 19.78 35.41 -48.16
CA GLY A 23 19.56 36.81 -47.83
C GLY A 23 18.14 37.19 -48.28
N GLY A 24 17.22 37.57 -47.37
CA GLY A 24 15.94 38.17 -47.77
C GLY A 24 14.76 38.01 -46.81
N LYS A 25 14.24 39.15 -46.35
CA LYS A 25 13.05 39.39 -45.51
C LYS A 25 11.73 39.05 -46.24
N GLY A 26 10.63 38.90 -45.48
CA GLY A 26 9.31 39.34 -45.95
C GLY A 26 8.11 38.48 -45.57
N ASP A 27 7.37 38.94 -44.55
CA ASP A 27 5.91 39.08 -44.45
C ASP A 27 4.93 38.11 -45.13
N SER A 28 4.09 37.53 -44.27
CA SER A 28 2.61 37.50 -44.28
C SER A 28 1.80 37.03 -45.51
N SER A 29 0.75 36.27 -45.15
CA SER A 29 -0.63 36.28 -45.68
C SER A 29 -1.09 35.13 -46.58
N SER A 30 -2.06 34.38 -46.01
CA SER A 30 -3.36 33.98 -46.55
C SER A 30 -3.51 33.24 -47.91
N ALA A 31 -4.14 32.07 -47.78
CA ALA A 31 -5.36 31.62 -48.48
C ALA A 31 -5.32 31.09 -49.93
N ALA A 32 -5.50 29.77 -50.02
CA ALA A 32 -6.51 29.00 -50.78
C ALA A 32 -6.57 28.99 -52.35
N ALA A 33 -6.25 27.80 -52.90
CA ALA A 33 -6.92 26.96 -53.93
C ALA A 33 -7.20 27.53 -55.36
N PRO A 34 -7.54 26.75 -56.43
CA PRO A 34 -7.71 25.28 -56.61
C PRO A 34 -7.16 24.62 -57.94
N GLN A 35 -7.12 23.28 -57.94
CA GLN A 35 -7.46 22.26 -58.98
C GLN A 35 -6.91 22.23 -60.43
N GLY A 36 -6.50 21.02 -60.84
CA GLY A 36 -6.39 20.52 -62.24
C GLY A 36 -5.34 19.39 -62.39
N ALA A 37 -5.60 18.15 -61.95
CA ALA A 37 -6.12 17.01 -62.73
C ALA A 37 -5.08 16.25 -63.61
N ALA A 38 -4.71 15.03 -63.19
CA ALA A 38 -4.64 13.77 -63.96
C ALA A 38 -3.52 12.81 -63.51
N SER A 39 -3.95 11.70 -62.88
CA SER A 39 -3.41 10.33 -62.83
C SER A 39 -1.91 10.04 -63.06
N ALA A 40 -1.24 9.47 -62.05
CA ALA A 40 -0.79 8.06 -62.05
C ALA A 40 -0.06 7.70 -60.72
N ALA A 41 -0.60 6.68 -60.05
CA ALA A 41 0.02 5.77 -59.08
C ALA A 41 1.10 6.28 -58.09
N SER A 42 0.71 6.44 -56.83
CA SER A 42 1.56 6.15 -55.68
C SER A 42 0.70 5.65 -54.53
N ASP A 43 0.99 4.44 -54.06
CA ASP A 43 0.29 3.73 -52.99
C ASP A 43 0.15 4.58 -51.73
N ALA A 44 -1.09 4.93 -51.39
CA ALA A 44 -1.46 5.41 -50.07
C ALA A 44 -1.62 4.19 -49.15
N ALA A 45 -0.55 3.84 -48.45
CA ALA A 45 -0.67 3.09 -47.20
C ALA A 45 -0.91 4.11 -46.08
N GLY A 46 -2.18 4.23 -45.66
CA GLY A 46 -2.52 4.97 -44.45
C GLY A 46 -1.73 4.42 -43.26
N SER A 47 -1.20 5.31 -42.44
CA SER A 47 -0.63 4.94 -41.14
C SER A 47 -1.77 4.42 -40.27
N GLN A 48 -2.01 3.11 -40.35
CA GLN A 48 -2.82 2.38 -39.39
C GLN A 48 -2.22 2.64 -38.01
N ALA A 49 -3.07 3.07 -37.07
CA ALA A 49 -2.73 3.09 -35.66
C ALA A 49 -2.13 1.72 -35.31
N GLN A 50 -0.86 1.72 -34.91
CA GLN A 50 -0.18 0.48 -34.56
C GLN A 50 -0.95 -0.14 -33.41
N ALA A 51 -1.53 -1.32 -33.65
CA ALA A 51 -2.30 -2.04 -32.65
C ALA A 51 -1.41 -2.26 -31.42
N TYR A 52 -1.77 -1.60 -30.33
CA TYR A 52 -1.09 -1.67 -29.06
C TYR A 52 -1.19 -3.09 -28.49
N VAL A 53 -0.05 -3.66 -28.09
CA VAL A 53 0.00 -4.88 -27.30
C VAL A 53 0.11 -4.45 -25.84
N ALA A 54 -0.98 -4.61 -25.10
CA ALA A 54 -0.97 -4.43 -23.65
C ALA A 54 0.08 -5.35 -23.00
N PRO A 55 0.76 -4.94 -21.91
CA PRO A 55 1.45 -5.92 -21.09
C PRO A 55 0.44 -7.03 -20.74
N PRO A 56 0.85 -8.31 -20.70
CA PRO A 56 -0.08 -9.41 -20.52
C PRO A 56 -0.90 -9.21 -19.24
N ARG A 57 -2.17 -8.85 -19.41
CA ARG A 57 -3.14 -8.83 -18.32
C ARG A 57 -3.52 -10.28 -18.07
N LEU A 58 -3.22 -10.78 -16.89
CA LEU A 58 -3.63 -12.14 -16.50
C LEU A 58 -5.03 -12.15 -15.88
N CYS A 59 -5.58 -10.99 -15.53
CA CYS A 59 -6.93 -10.93 -15.02
C CYS A 59 -7.94 -11.14 -16.15
N GLU A 60 -8.23 -12.41 -16.45
CA GLU A 60 -9.34 -12.83 -17.27
C GLU A 60 -10.61 -12.82 -16.41
N PRO A 61 -11.58 -11.91 -16.67
CA PRO A 61 -12.75 -11.77 -15.82
C PRO A 61 -13.54 -13.09 -15.74
N GLY A 62 -13.69 -13.60 -14.52
CA GLY A 62 -14.49 -14.80 -14.24
C GLY A 62 -15.97 -14.47 -13.99
N PRO A 63 -16.80 -15.50 -13.76
CA PRO A 63 -18.17 -15.30 -13.31
C PRO A 63 -18.24 -14.42 -12.05
N GLY A 64 -18.98 -13.32 -12.13
CA GLY A 64 -19.16 -12.37 -11.03
C GLY A 64 -18.11 -11.24 -10.97
N ASP A 65 -17.10 -11.25 -11.83
CA ASP A 65 -16.18 -10.12 -11.98
C ASP A 65 -16.85 -8.94 -12.71
N ARG A 66 -16.39 -7.73 -12.38
CA ARG A 66 -16.87 -6.47 -12.98
C ARG A 66 -15.66 -5.68 -13.50
N PRO A 67 -15.18 -5.98 -14.71
CA PRO A 67 -13.90 -5.48 -15.17
C PRO A 67 -13.92 -3.99 -15.54
N GLU A 68 -12.73 -3.38 -15.57
CA GLU A 68 -12.51 -2.04 -16.11
C GLU A 68 -12.45 -2.11 -17.64
N GLY A 69 -12.73 -0.98 -18.31
CA GLY A 69 -12.45 -0.86 -19.74
C GLY A 69 -10.95 -0.64 -20.00
N ILE A 70 -10.44 0.53 -19.58
CA ILE A 70 -9.01 0.85 -19.60
C ILE A 70 -8.48 0.64 -18.18
N ASN A 71 -7.36 -0.07 -18.06
CA ASN A 71 -6.76 -0.36 -16.76
C ASN A 71 -6.47 0.93 -15.99
N GLY A 72 -7.00 1.01 -14.77
CA GLY A 72 -6.92 2.17 -13.89
C GLY A 72 -7.99 3.24 -14.11
N HIS A 73 -8.67 3.27 -15.25
CA HIS A 73 -9.58 4.35 -15.61
C HIS A 73 -11.00 4.14 -15.11
N ILE A 74 -11.58 5.20 -14.55
CA ILE A 74 -13.02 5.27 -14.26
C ILE A 74 -13.64 6.29 -15.22
N PRO A 75 -14.55 5.88 -16.13
CA PRO A 75 -15.15 6.80 -17.09
C PRO A 75 -16.22 7.68 -16.43
N LEU A 76 -16.45 8.87 -16.99
CA LEU A 76 -17.52 9.76 -16.54
C LEU A 76 -18.89 9.04 -16.50
N SER A 77 -19.17 8.17 -17.47
CA SER A 77 -20.42 7.40 -17.55
C SER A 77 -20.65 6.45 -16.37
N ALA A 78 -19.62 6.11 -15.61
CA ALA A 78 -19.74 5.31 -14.39
C ALA A 78 -19.95 6.17 -13.14
N MET A 79 -19.73 7.48 -13.21
CA MET A 79 -19.74 8.43 -12.09
C MET A 79 -21.03 9.25 -12.05
N PHE A 80 -21.33 9.80 -10.88
CA PHE A 80 -22.40 10.79 -10.74
C PHE A 80 -22.00 12.15 -11.34
N PRO A 81 -22.92 12.91 -11.98
CA PRO A 81 -24.35 12.60 -12.17
C PRO A 81 -24.67 11.76 -13.43
N ALA A 82 -23.69 11.43 -14.27
CA ALA A 82 -23.93 10.70 -15.52
C ALA A 82 -24.51 9.28 -15.26
N ASN A 83 -24.11 8.66 -14.17
CA ASN A 83 -24.75 7.50 -13.57
C ASN A 83 -25.52 7.94 -12.31
N PRO A 84 -26.87 7.85 -12.28
CA PRO A 84 -27.66 8.24 -11.13
C PRO A 84 -27.42 7.35 -9.90
N ASP A 85 -27.08 6.09 -10.10
CA ASP A 85 -26.69 5.17 -9.01
C ASP A 85 -25.26 5.48 -8.53
N GLY A 86 -24.47 6.21 -9.33
CA GLY A 86 -23.08 6.50 -9.09
C GLY A 86 -22.14 5.33 -9.32
N PHE A 87 -20.85 5.53 -9.01
CA PHE A 87 -19.83 4.49 -9.19
C PHE A 87 -20.05 3.28 -8.28
N GLN A 88 -20.28 2.13 -8.92
CA GLN A 88 -20.64 0.85 -8.29
C GLN A 88 -19.43 -0.10 -8.14
N GLY A 89 -18.21 0.38 -8.34
CA GLY A 89 -16.98 -0.40 -8.22
C GLY A 89 -16.59 -1.17 -9.50
N TYR A 90 -15.36 -1.66 -9.50
CA TYR A 90 -14.79 -2.59 -10.48
C TYR A 90 -13.93 -3.62 -9.76
N TRP A 91 -13.93 -4.87 -10.21
CA TRP A 91 -13.04 -5.89 -9.69
C TRP A 91 -12.81 -6.99 -10.71
N CYS A 92 -11.65 -7.61 -10.61
CA CYS A 92 -11.29 -8.78 -11.39
C CYS A 92 -10.30 -9.63 -10.59
N GLY A 93 -10.46 -10.96 -10.59
CA GLY A 93 -9.51 -11.89 -9.97
C GLY A 93 -9.44 -11.81 -8.44
N VAL A 94 -10.38 -11.09 -7.83
CA VAL A 94 -10.46 -10.83 -6.39
C VAL A 94 -11.90 -10.79 -5.94
N ARG A 95 -12.13 -10.93 -4.64
CA ARG A 95 -13.43 -10.62 -4.03
C ARG A 95 -13.28 -9.86 -2.72
N LYS A 96 -14.27 -9.01 -2.43
CA LYS A 96 -14.46 -8.42 -1.10
C LYS A 96 -14.93 -9.51 -0.13
N VAL A 97 -14.25 -9.66 1.00
CA VAL A 97 -14.62 -10.59 2.08
C VAL A 97 -15.47 -9.89 3.14
N ALA A 98 -15.00 -8.73 3.60
CA ALA A 98 -15.72 -7.92 4.58
C ALA A 98 -15.38 -6.44 4.43
N GLN A 99 -16.21 -5.62 5.06
CA GLN A 99 -16.01 -4.19 5.20
C GLN A 99 -16.55 -3.72 6.54
N HIS A 100 -15.86 -2.77 7.15
CA HIS A 100 -16.31 -2.04 8.33
C HIS A 100 -16.13 -0.53 8.11
N ASN A 101 -17.23 0.23 8.12
CA ASN A 101 -17.23 1.64 7.71
C ASN A 101 -16.60 2.63 8.73
N LEU A 102 -16.08 2.14 9.86
CA LEU A 102 -15.45 2.95 10.92
C LEU A 102 -16.33 4.14 11.32
N PHE A 103 -17.56 3.85 11.76
CA PHE A 103 -18.56 4.87 12.12
C PHE A 103 -18.93 5.82 10.96
N ASN A 104 -18.83 5.33 9.71
CA ASN A 104 -18.99 6.09 8.47
C ASN A 104 -18.00 7.25 8.31
N ARG A 105 -16.85 7.15 8.97
CA ARG A 105 -15.76 8.13 8.87
C ARG A 105 -14.71 7.75 7.83
N GLY A 106 -14.64 6.47 7.49
CA GLY A 106 -13.56 5.92 6.69
C GLY A 106 -12.32 5.59 7.52
N ALA A 107 -11.28 5.15 6.83
CA ALA A 107 -9.95 4.85 7.38
C ALA A 107 -8.96 5.87 6.83
N PHE A 108 -8.19 6.51 7.70
CA PHE A 108 -7.21 7.52 7.32
C PHE A 108 -5.95 7.39 8.18
N GLY A 109 -4.82 7.09 7.52
CA GLY A 109 -3.58 6.65 8.18
C GLY A 109 -3.40 5.15 8.07
N ASP A 110 -2.28 4.65 8.58
CA ASP A 110 -1.90 3.25 8.35
C ASP A 110 -2.75 2.23 9.12
N LEU A 111 -2.66 1.02 8.62
CA LEU A 111 -3.26 -0.17 9.17
C LEU A 111 -2.14 -1.12 9.59
N GLN A 112 -2.27 -1.73 10.76
CA GLN A 112 -1.43 -2.86 11.15
C GLN A 112 -2.29 -4.08 11.45
N ILE A 113 -1.77 -5.27 11.20
CA ILE A 113 -2.43 -6.53 11.53
C ILE A 113 -1.49 -7.40 12.35
N LYS A 114 -2.06 -8.09 13.32
CA LYS A 114 -1.36 -9.14 14.06
C LYS A 114 -2.18 -10.41 13.96
N SER A 115 -1.60 -11.44 13.37
CA SER A 115 -2.18 -12.78 13.33
C SER A 115 -1.30 -13.74 14.10
N SER A 116 -1.94 -14.61 14.86
CA SER A 116 -1.34 -15.74 15.54
C SER A 116 -2.37 -16.86 15.63
N ALA A 117 -1.91 -18.08 15.87
CA ALA A 117 -2.79 -19.25 16.05
C ALA A 117 -3.88 -19.05 17.13
N THR A 118 -3.65 -18.19 18.12
CA THR A 118 -4.54 -17.98 19.28
C THR A 118 -5.35 -16.70 19.21
N GLY A 119 -5.13 -15.83 18.23
CA GLY A 119 -5.81 -14.55 18.18
C GLY A 119 -5.39 -13.71 16.99
N ARG A 120 -6.34 -12.91 16.49
CA ARG A 120 -6.13 -12.01 15.37
C ARG A 120 -6.81 -10.69 15.60
N CYS A 121 -6.09 -9.63 15.29
CA CYS A 121 -6.57 -8.27 15.40
C CYS A 121 -5.98 -7.38 14.33
N ALA A 122 -6.60 -6.21 14.18
CA ALA A 122 -6.08 -5.13 13.36
C ALA A 122 -6.14 -3.81 14.13
N TYR A 123 -5.22 -2.91 13.80
CA TYR A 123 -5.09 -1.57 14.35
C TYR A 123 -5.23 -0.60 13.20
N ALA A 124 -6.40 0.03 13.09
CA ALA A 124 -6.68 0.98 12.01
C ALA A 124 -6.57 2.38 12.55
N SER A 125 -5.64 3.18 12.02
CA SER A 125 -5.63 4.60 12.33
C SER A 125 -6.86 5.29 11.74
N ASN A 126 -7.47 6.14 12.55
CA ASN A 126 -8.58 6.99 12.16
C ASN A 126 -8.26 8.43 12.55
N ARG A 127 -7.42 9.07 11.75
CA ARG A 127 -7.13 10.50 11.85
C ARG A 127 -8.25 11.30 11.21
N ASP A 128 -8.64 12.39 11.86
CA ASP A 128 -9.72 13.24 11.38
C ASP A 128 -9.23 14.59 10.85
N GLY A 129 -8.75 14.59 9.61
CA GLY A 129 -8.20 15.80 8.99
C GLY A 129 -9.18 16.98 8.79
N ALA A 130 -10.48 16.86 9.07
CA ALA A 130 -11.43 17.95 8.84
C ALA A 130 -12.78 17.93 9.62
N ALA A 131 -12.98 17.07 10.65
CA ALA A 131 -14.31 16.87 11.25
C ALA A 131 -14.38 16.77 12.79
N GLY A 132 -13.64 17.60 13.53
CA GLY A 132 -13.62 17.57 15.00
C GLY A 132 -12.25 17.27 15.61
N GLY A 133 -11.30 16.81 14.79
CA GLY A 133 -9.89 16.65 15.15
C GLY A 133 -9.66 15.67 16.30
N ASP A 134 -8.58 15.86 17.04
CA ASP A 134 -8.16 15.10 18.22
C ASP A 134 -9.30 14.92 19.25
N ALA A 135 -10.25 15.86 19.28
CA ALA A 135 -11.31 15.92 20.27
C ALA A 135 -12.47 14.94 20.02
N ALA A 136 -12.68 14.45 18.79
CA ALA A 136 -13.78 13.53 18.45
C ALA A 136 -13.52 12.12 19.01
N LEU A 137 -14.51 11.45 19.64
CA LEU A 137 -14.34 10.12 20.30
C LEU A 137 -13.92 9.01 19.35
N THR A 138 -14.15 9.19 18.05
CA THR A 138 -13.83 8.22 17.01
C THR A 138 -12.42 8.40 16.44
N SER A 139 -11.70 9.46 16.82
CA SER A 139 -10.28 9.66 16.45
C SER A 139 -9.36 8.75 17.26
N GLY A 140 -8.27 8.30 16.68
CA GLY A 140 -7.30 7.40 17.33
C GLY A 140 -7.10 6.09 16.58
N ILE A 141 -6.44 5.14 17.23
CA ILE A 141 -6.20 3.81 16.65
C ILE A 141 -7.31 2.86 17.11
N ILE A 142 -8.12 2.38 16.16
CA ILE A 142 -9.25 1.50 16.43
C ILE A 142 -8.76 0.06 16.48
N VAL A 143 -9.10 -0.66 17.55
CA VAL A 143 -8.73 -2.06 17.74
C VAL A 143 -9.84 -2.97 17.25
N PHE A 144 -9.52 -3.83 16.29
CA PHE A 144 -10.44 -4.80 15.72
C PHE A 144 -10.16 -6.21 16.23
N ASP A 145 -11.20 -6.93 16.61
CA ASP A 145 -11.23 -8.39 16.61
C ASP A 145 -11.46 -8.88 15.17
N MET A 146 -10.48 -9.65 14.69
CA MET A 146 -10.45 -10.18 13.33
C MET A 146 -10.55 -11.71 13.31
N LYS A 147 -10.99 -12.33 14.42
CA LYS A 147 -11.22 -13.78 14.54
C LYS A 147 -12.15 -14.32 13.45
N THR A 148 -13.16 -13.54 13.08
CA THR A 148 -14.06 -13.83 11.96
C THR A 148 -13.79 -12.85 10.82
N PRO A 149 -12.97 -13.22 9.81
CA PRO A 149 -12.63 -12.30 8.71
C PRO A 149 -13.83 -11.67 7.99
N SER A 150 -14.95 -12.39 7.87
CA SER A 150 -16.19 -11.92 7.26
C SER A 150 -16.98 -10.93 8.13
N LYS A 151 -16.61 -10.78 9.42
CA LYS A 151 -17.28 -9.95 10.42
C LYS A 151 -16.24 -9.24 11.29
N MET A 152 -15.57 -8.26 10.72
CA MET A 152 -14.66 -7.38 11.48
C MET A 152 -15.44 -6.68 12.59
N GLN A 153 -14.98 -6.81 13.83
CA GLN A 153 -15.65 -6.22 14.98
C GLN A 153 -14.71 -5.31 15.73
N ILE A 154 -15.17 -4.14 16.13
CA ILE A 154 -14.42 -3.31 17.07
C ILE A 154 -14.48 -4.00 18.42
N VAL A 155 -13.34 -4.13 19.09
CA VAL A 155 -13.27 -4.73 20.42
C VAL A 155 -14.13 -3.90 21.39
N PRO A 156 -15.00 -4.52 22.21
CA PRO A 156 -15.76 -3.78 23.22
C PRO A 156 -14.83 -3.00 24.16
N ALA A 157 -15.27 -1.82 24.60
CA ALA A 157 -14.52 -1.02 25.57
C ALA A 157 -14.62 -1.56 27.01
N SER A 158 -15.51 -2.53 27.27
CA SER A 158 -15.75 -3.09 28.60
C SER A 158 -14.55 -3.90 29.09
N GLY A 159 -14.00 -3.53 30.26
CA GLY A 159 -12.83 -4.18 30.87
C GLY A 159 -11.59 -3.28 30.93
N ASP A 160 -11.52 -2.28 30.05
CA ASP A 160 -10.50 -1.23 30.09
C ASP A 160 -11.04 -0.06 30.93
N THR A 161 -10.68 0.00 32.21
CA THR A 161 -11.08 1.10 33.12
C THR A 161 -10.31 2.40 32.87
N VAL A 162 -9.47 2.41 31.84
CA VAL A 162 -8.56 3.48 31.49
C VAL A 162 -8.77 3.73 30.00
N VAL A 163 -9.24 4.93 29.64
CA VAL A 163 -8.89 5.50 28.34
C VAL A 163 -7.39 5.39 28.28
N VAL A 164 -6.87 4.47 27.50
CA VAL A 164 -5.44 4.24 27.36
C VAL A 164 -4.86 5.58 26.87
N GLY A 165 -4.28 6.33 27.82
CA GLY A 165 -3.70 7.66 27.65
C GLY A 165 -4.59 8.85 28.01
N THR A 166 -4.55 9.31 29.26
CA THR A 166 -4.75 10.73 29.56
C THR A 166 -3.50 11.51 29.20
N ALA A 167 -3.59 12.33 28.16
CA ALA A 167 -3.11 13.69 28.28
C ALA A 167 -4.19 14.59 27.67
N PRO A 168 -4.96 15.34 28.47
CA PRO A 168 -5.44 16.60 27.93
C PRO A 168 -4.17 17.36 27.54
N SER A 169 -4.00 17.74 26.27
CA SER A 169 -3.32 19.02 26.08
C SER A 169 -4.07 20.00 26.97
N GLU A 170 -3.40 20.94 27.64
CA GLU A 170 -4.09 21.97 28.43
C GLU A 170 -5.14 22.74 27.58
N ASP A 171 -5.09 22.57 26.25
CA ASP A 171 -6.02 23.07 25.24
C ASP A 171 -7.23 22.16 24.88
N VAL A 172 -7.36 20.92 25.39
CA VAL A 172 -8.59 20.12 25.17
C VAL A 172 -9.66 20.61 26.12
N ALA A 173 -10.65 21.33 25.60
CA ALA A 173 -11.81 21.77 26.34
C ALA A 173 -12.42 20.61 27.18
N GLN A 174 -12.74 20.86 28.46
CA GLN A 174 -13.36 19.88 29.38
C GLN A 174 -14.61 19.21 28.79
N THR A 175 -15.24 19.91 27.84
CA THR A 175 -16.26 19.41 26.94
C THR A 175 -15.90 19.87 25.54
N SER A 176 -15.78 18.96 24.57
CA SER A 176 -15.71 19.33 23.15
C SER A 176 -16.92 18.76 22.43
N THR A 177 -17.50 19.50 21.49
CA THR A 177 -18.56 18.97 20.62
C THR A 177 -18.05 19.03 19.19
N ASN A 178 -17.91 17.88 18.53
CA ASN A 178 -17.48 17.87 17.14
C ASN A 178 -18.61 18.36 16.21
N LYS A 179 -18.30 18.51 14.91
CA LYS A 179 -19.28 19.01 13.92
C LYS A 179 -20.50 18.10 13.72
N TRP A 180 -20.51 16.91 14.32
CA TRP A 180 -21.60 15.94 14.31
C TRP A 180 -22.44 15.96 15.59
N GLY A 181 -22.14 16.87 16.52
CA GLY A 181 -22.84 16.97 17.79
C GLY A 181 -22.37 15.97 18.85
N GLU A 182 -21.28 15.22 18.61
CA GLU A 182 -20.73 14.30 19.61
C GLU A 182 -19.98 15.08 20.67
N GLN A 183 -20.49 15.02 21.91
CA GLN A 183 -19.85 15.65 23.05
C GLN A 183 -18.85 14.70 23.70
N THR A 184 -17.61 15.15 23.88
CA THR A 184 -16.54 14.42 24.56
C THR A 184 -16.21 15.15 25.83
N THR A 185 -16.12 14.43 26.96
CA THR A 185 -15.77 15.03 28.25
C THR A 185 -14.68 14.21 28.92
N THR A 186 -13.90 14.85 29.79
CA THR A 186 -12.92 14.15 30.65
C THR A 186 -13.58 13.13 31.60
N ALA A 187 -14.92 13.08 31.66
CA ALA A 187 -15.72 12.19 32.49
C ALA A 187 -16.37 11.04 31.71
N MET A 188 -16.02 10.80 30.43
CA MET A 188 -16.41 9.60 29.69
C MET A 188 -15.26 8.57 29.71
N PRO A 189 -15.15 7.74 30.77
CA PRO A 189 -14.05 6.79 30.91
C PRO A 189 -14.10 5.63 29.91
N VAL A 190 -15.26 5.40 29.28
CA VAL A 190 -15.49 4.32 28.33
C VAL A 190 -15.92 4.94 27.01
N ASN A 191 -15.20 4.61 25.94
CA ASN A 191 -15.58 5.04 24.61
C ASN A 191 -16.80 4.23 24.14
N PRO A 192 -17.96 4.89 23.89
CA PRO A 192 -19.18 4.19 23.48
C PRO A 192 -19.04 3.48 22.13
N ASN A 193 -18.02 3.83 21.36
CA ASN A 193 -17.73 3.28 20.04
C ASN A 193 -16.85 2.02 20.08
N GLY A 194 -16.50 1.52 21.28
CA GLY A 194 -15.58 0.40 21.47
C GLY A 194 -14.14 0.86 21.72
N LYS A 195 -13.19 -0.06 21.64
CA LYS A 195 -11.78 0.16 21.99
C LYS A 195 -11.08 0.99 20.92
N ILE A 196 -10.72 2.21 21.30
CA ILE A 196 -9.93 3.14 20.50
C ILE A 196 -8.80 3.66 21.37
N LEU A 197 -7.55 3.46 20.93
CA LEU A 197 -6.37 3.99 21.60
C LEU A 197 -6.28 5.48 21.32
N ARG A 198 -6.21 6.28 22.40
CA ARG A 198 -6.31 7.74 22.37
C ARG A 198 -5.20 8.43 23.17
N THR A 199 -4.10 7.73 23.40
CA THR A 199 -2.85 8.35 23.85
C THR A 199 -2.40 9.43 22.85
N PRO A 200 -1.51 10.35 23.26
CA PRO A 200 -1.20 11.54 22.47
C PRO A 200 -0.87 11.25 21.00
N ALA A 201 0.04 10.33 20.70
CA ALA A 201 0.43 10.02 19.34
C ALA A 201 -0.62 9.23 18.55
N ALA A 202 -1.39 8.36 19.22
CA ALA A 202 -2.44 7.57 18.57
C ALA A 202 -3.51 8.42 17.88
N LEU A 203 -3.79 9.62 18.37
CA LEU A 203 -4.83 10.51 17.84
C LEU A 203 -4.60 10.89 16.37
N GLU A 204 -3.33 11.02 15.98
CA GLU A 204 -2.90 11.49 14.66
C GLU A 204 -1.77 10.61 14.10
N ALA A 205 -1.79 9.32 14.44
CA ALA A 205 -0.88 8.32 13.91
C ALA A 205 -1.12 8.15 12.42
N TYR A 206 -0.39 8.86 11.56
CA TYR A 206 -0.60 8.84 10.11
C TYR A 206 0.04 7.60 9.48
N SER A 207 1.08 7.73 8.64
CA SER A 207 1.91 6.57 8.28
C SER A 207 2.94 6.22 9.36
N GLY A 208 3.04 7.02 10.42
CA GLY A 208 3.83 6.68 11.62
C GLY A 208 3.24 5.57 12.52
N LEU A 209 2.30 4.73 12.07
CA LEU A 209 1.76 3.61 12.85
C LEU A 209 2.38 2.30 12.38
N GLU A 210 3.22 1.67 13.22
CA GLU A 210 3.97 0.48 12.84
C GLU A 210 3.93 -0.63 13.90
N LEU A 211 4.02 -1.89 13.46
CA LEU A 211 3.96 -3.06 14.33
C LEU A 211 5.05 -4.07 13.96
N SER A 212 5.80 -4.52 14.95
CA SER A 212 6.83 -5.55 14.80
C SER A 212 6.82 -6.47 16.02
N GLY A 213 6.59 -7.76 15.79
CA GLY A 213 6.46 -8.75 16.86
C GLY A 213 5.32 -8.41 17.82
N ASN A 214 5.66 -8.09 19.08
CA ASN A 214 4.71 -7.71 20.13
C ASN A 214 4.76 -6.21 20.47
N ILE A 215 5.51 -5.40 19.72
CA ILE A 215 5.60 -3.96 19.93
C ILE A 215 4.86 -3.25 18.80
N MET A 216 4.03 -2.29 19.19
CA MET A 216 3.41 -1.35 18.27
C MET A 216 3.86 0.06 18.64
N VAL A 217 4.16 0.88 17.64
CA VAL A 217 4.59 2.27 17.79
C VAL A 217 3.64 3.16 17.01
N ALA A 218 3.24 4.29 17.61
CA ALA A 218 2.49 5.33 16.95
C ALA A 218 3.28 6.64 17.04
N GLY A 219 3.61 7.25 15.90
CA GLY A 219 4.17 8.59 15.80
C GLY A 219 3.10 9.60 15.41
N TYR A 220 3.01 10.72 16.13
CA TYR A 220 2.09 11.79 15.76
C TYR A 220 2.59 12.50 14.50
N LYS A 221 1.74 12.64 13.48
CA LYS A 221 2.10 13.22 12.18
C LYS A 221 2.83 14.56 12.27
N ASP A 222 2.14 15.52 12.89
CA ASP A 222 2.54 16.93 12.99
C ASP A 222 3.00 17.34 14.43
N ASN A 223 3.46 16.37 15.25
CA ASN A 223 3.99 16.57 16.61
C ASN A 223 5.10 15.56 16.96
N LYS A 224 5.90 15.87 17.97
CA LYS A 224 7.00 15.08 18.52
C LYS A 224 6.58 13.86 19.33
N MET A 225 5.30 13.65 19.59
CA MET A 225 4.85 12.56 20.45
C MET A 225 5.04 11.20 19.78
N VAL A 226 5.53 10.22 20.56
CA VAL A 226 5.55 8.80 20.18
C VAL A 226 4.96 7.97 21.31
N ASP A 227 4.01 7.11 20.97
CA ASP A 227 3.45 6.11 21.88
C ASP A 227 4.01 4.73 21.54
N VAL A 228 4.26 3.92 22.56
CA VAL A 228 4.76 2.54 22.45
C VAL A 228 3.84 1.62 23.25
N TYR A 229 3.40 0.53 22.63
CA TYR A 229 2.49 -0.45 23.22
C TYR A 229 3.07 -1.86 23.18
N ASP A 230 2.75 -2.63 24.20
CA ASP A 230 2.79 -4.09 24.14
C ASP A 230 1.45 -4.59 23.59
N VAL A 231 1.53 -5.39 22.54
CA VAL A 231 0.38 -6.02 21.85
C VAL A 231 0.48 -7.55 21.87
N SER A 232 1.18 -8.11 22.87
CA SER A 232 1.24 -9.57 23.11
C SER A 232 -0.16 -10.18 23.21
N ASP A 233 -1.04 -9.56 24.00
CA ASP A 233 -2.49 -9.72 23.87
C ASP A 233 -3.01 -8.62 22.94
N CYS A 234 -3.25 -9.00 21.70
CA CYS A 234 -3.44 -8.03 20.65
C CYS A 234 -4.84 -7.36 20.68
N LEU A 235 -5.81 -7.95 21.39
CA LEU A 235 -7.12 -7.34 21.64
C LEU A 235 -7.08 -6.38 22.85
N HIS A 236 -6.01 -6.41 23.65
CA HIS A 236 -5.83 -5.57 24.83
C HIS A 236 -4.45 -4.87 24.83
N PRO A 237 -4.19 -3.93 23.91
CA PRO A 237 -2.93 -3.19 23.87
C PRO A 237 -2.63 -2.50 25.21
N VAL A 238 -1.41 -2.69 25.71
CA VAL A 238 -0.93 -2.09 26.97
C VAL A 238 0.08 -0.99 26.65
N VAL A 239 -0.16 0.23 27.13
CA VAL A 239 0.81 1.32 26.97
C VAL A 239 2.07 1.05 27.78
N LEU A 240 3.21 1.05 27.09
CA LEU A 240 4.54 1.02 27.68
C LEU A 240 5.08 2.44 27.88
N ASN A 241 4.87 3.33 26.90
CA ASN A 241 5.21 4.75 26.98
C ASN A 241 4.23 5.58 26.14
N ALA A 242 3.81 6.74 26.65
CA ALA A 242 2.97 7.70 25.92
C ALA A 242 3.34 9.16 26.28
N ARG A 243 4.61 9.38 26.62
CA ARG A 243 5.15 10.66 27.11
C ARG A 243 6.46 11.06 26.44
N TYR A 244 7.09 10.13 25.72
CA TYR A 244 8.33 10.40 25.01
C TYR A 244 8.10 11.40 23.87
N GLN A 245 9.01 12.36 23.77
CA GLN A 245 9.05 13.33 22.68
C GLN A 245 10.30 13.10 21.83
N ALA A 246 10.09 12.76 20.58
CA ALA A 246 11.13 12.66 19.57
C ALA A 246 11.68 14.06 19.19
N PRO A 247 12.82 14.13 18.49
CA PRO A 247 13.38 15.40 18.03
C PRO A 247 12.50 16.15 17.00
N GLY A 248 11.60 15.47 16.29
CA GLY A 248 10.74 16.03 15.25
C GLY A 248 9.43 15.24 15.09
N GLY A 249 8.70 15.59 14.04
CA GLY A 249 7.46 14.95 13.61
C GLY A 249 7.56 13.56 13.02
N HIS A 250 6.41 12.99 12.70
CA HIS A 250 6.30 11.63 12.16
C HIS A 250 5.28 11.56 11.02
N HIS A 251 5.58 12.21 9.90
CA HIS A 251 4.76 12.04 8.71
C HIS A 251 4.68 10.56 8.36
N ASP A 252 5.82 9.89 8.41
CA ASP A 252 5.96 8.44 8.28
C ASP A 252 6.91 7.91 9.37
N GLY A 253 7.04 6.60 9.46
CA GLY A 253 8.07 5.98 10.28
C GLY A 253 8.16 4.46 10.15
N TRP A 254 9.26 3.91 10.67
CA TRP A 254 9.59 2.51 10.53
C TRP A 254 10.04 1.90 11.84
N LEU A 255 9.36 0.84 12.25
CA LEU A 255 9.79 -0.03 13.33
C LEU A 255 10.59 -1.19 12.74
N THR A 256 11.85 -1.29 13.14
CA THR A 256 12.73 -2.38 12.70
C THR A 256 12.16 -3.77 13.02
N PRO A 257 12.50 -4.81 12.24
CA PRO A 257 11.99 -6.17 12.45
C PRO A 257 12.30 -6.79 13.82
N ASP A 258 13.33 -6.32 14.51
CA ASP A 258 13.64 -6.76 15.89
C ASP A 258 12.87 -5.98 16.97
N ALA A 259 12.08 -4.98 16.55
CA ALA A 259 11.30 -4.06 17.35
C ALA A 259 12.10 -3.16 18.30
N LYS A 260 13.41 -2.99 18.09
CA LYS A 260 14.29 -2.24 19.01
C LYS A 260 14.68 -0.86 18.52
N THR A 261 14.38 -0.51 17.28
CA THR A 261 14.72 0.80 16.71
C THR A 261 13.55 1.37 15.92
N TRP A 262 13.16 2.59 16.30
CA TRP A 262 12.16 3.40 15.63
C TRP A 262 12.83 4.52 14.84
N TYR A 263 12.54 4.56 13.54
CA TYR A 263 12.93 5.63 12.63
C TYR A 263 11.70 6.50 12.37
N GLY A 264 11.77 7.80 12.65
CA GLY A 264 10.68 8.74 12.33
C GLY A 264 11.12 9.80 11.33
N VAL A 265 10.26 10.10 10.36
CA VAL A 265 10.53 11.10 9.31
C VAL A 265 9.57 12.28 9.43
N PRO A 266 10.06 13.48 9.79
CA PRO A 266 9.27 14.71 9.78
C PRO A 266 8.97 15.19 8.35
N PHE A 267 7.86 15.93 8.16
CA PHE A 267 7.49 16.45 6.83
C PHE A 267 7.00 17.91 6.88
N GLY A 268 7.50 18.74 5.95
CA GLY A 268 7.02 20.11 5.72
C GLY A 268 8.10 21.18 5.82
N THR A 269 7.84 22.36 5.24
CA THR A 269 8.82 23.46 5.09
C THR A 269 8.49 24.74 5.88
N ALA A 270 7.30 24.81 6.47
CA ALA A 270 6.79 25.99 7.18
C ALA A 270 6.04 25.55 8.44
N ALA A 271 6.81 25.01 9.39
CA ALA A 271 6.45 24.73 10.78
C ALA A 271 4.98 24.35 11.06
N LYS A 272 4.71 23.04 11.09
CA LYS A 272 4.10 22.46 12.30
C LYS A 272 4.97 21.38 12.95
N ASP A 273 5.83 20.67 12.21
CA ASP A 273 6.96 19.89 12.81
C ASP A 273 8.02 19.31 11.84
N GLY A 274 7.92 19.49 10.52
CA GLY A 274 9.01 19.20 9.54
C GLY A 274 10.23 20.12 9.60
N GLY A 275 10.16 21.16 10.45
CA GLY A 275 11.21 22.15 10.63
C GLY A 275 11.30 23.20 9.50
N PRO A 276 12.23 24.16 9.62
CA PRO A 276 12.52 25.15 8.57
C PRO A 276 13.16 24.50 7.34
N LYS A 277 13.12 25.19 6.19
CA LYS A 277 13.83 24.75 4.98
C LYS A 277 15.31 24.49 5.27
N LEU A 278 15.85 23.43 4.67
CA LEU A 278 17.27 23.08 4.80
C LEU A 278 18.19 24.12 4.18
N VAL A 279 17.84 24.59 2.99
CA VAL A 279 18.63 25.52 2.20
C VAL A 279 17.84 26.81 2.02
N THR A 280 18.48 27.94 2.30
CA THR A 280 17.93 29.29 2.10
C THR A 280 18.99 30.20 1.48
N GLY A 281 18.58 31.29 0.83
CA GLY A 281 19.49 32.19 0.12
C GLY A 281 19.47 32.01 -1.40
N GLY A 282 20.51 32.52 -2.06
CA GLY A 282 20.58 32.70 -3.51
C GLY A 282 19.87 33.96 -3.99
N LYS A 283 20.52 34.75 -4.85
CA LYS A 283 19.96 36.00 -5.40
C LYS A 283 19.51 35.89 -6.87
N SER A 284 19.87 34.80 -7.54
CA SER A 284 19.61 34.59 -8.97
C SER A 284 19.27 33.12 -9.27
N PRO A 285 18.40 32.84 -10.27
CA PRO A 285 18.18 31.52 -10.85
C PRO A 285 19.45 30.74 -11.20
N THR A 286 20.50 31.46 -11.58
CA THR A 286 21.78 30.91 -12.04
C THR A 286 22.88 30.87 -10.98
N ASP A 287 22.56 31.25 -9.73
CA ASP A 287 23.53 31.31 -8.64
C ASP A 287 23.90 29.90 -8.14
N LYS A 288 25.07 29.42 -8.57
CA LYS A 288 25.62 28.11 -8.19
C LYS A 288 26.55 28.17 -6.98
N ASP A 289 26.90 29.36 -6.48
CA ASP A 289 27.90 29.50 -5.43
C ASP A 289 27.28 29.21 -4.06
N TRP A 290 27.74 28.14 -3.42
CA TRP A 290 27.27 27.72 -2.10
C TRP A 290 27.48 28.79 -1.02
N ALA A 291 28.42 29.73 -1.21
CA ALA A 291 28.64 30.84 -0.29
C ALA A 291 27.44 31.80 -0.20
N ASN A 292 26.55 31.80 -1.21
CA ASN A 292 25.33 32.61 -1.21
C ASN A 292 24.14 31.93 -0.51
N TYR A 293 24.35 30.74 0.06
CA TYR A 293 23.31 29.92 0.68
C TYR A 293 23.66 29.57 2.12
N THR A 294 22.62 29.44 2.94
CA THR A 294 22.71 29.01 4.34
C THR A 294 22.11 27.62 4.47
N ILE A 295 22.88 26.67 5.00
CA ILE A 295 22.40 25.35 5.41
C ILE A 295 21.92 25.43 6.85
N ASN A 296 20.68 25.03 7.10
CA ASN A 296 20.16 24.84 8.44
C ASN A 296 20.49 23.44 8.98
N THR A 297 21.59 23.33 9.72
CA THR A 297 22.03 22.06 10.32
C THR A 297 21.11 21.55 11.43
N ASN A 298 20.19 22.38 11.94
CA ASN A 298 19.25 22.01 13.00
C ASN A 298 17.97 21.36 12.45
N ARG A 299 17.78 21.32 11.13
CA ARG A 299 16.68 20.58 10.50
C ARG A 299 16.83 19.08 10.77
N VAL A 300 15.73 18.39 10.98
CA VAL A 300 15.69 16.92 11.13
C VAL A 300 14.98 16.35 9.90
N ASP A 301 15.68 15.58 9.07
CA ASP A 301 15.05 14.78 8.02
C ASP A 301 14.66 13.38 8.53
N LEU A 302 15.39 12.88 9.52
CA LEU A 302 15.20 11.58 10.14
C LEU A 302 15.67 11.64 11.59
N HIS A 303 14.92 11.03 12.51
CA HIS A 303 15.40 10.78 13.86
C HIS A 303 15.32 9.30 14.21
N VAL A 304 16.27 8.84 15.02
CA VAL A 304 16.41 7.43 15.39
C VAL A 304 16.25 7.31 16.89
N THR A 305 15.32 6.46 17.32
CA THR A 305 15.01 6.20 18.72
C THR A 305 15.27 4.71 19.04
N SER A 306 16.03 4.45 20.10
CA SER A 306 16.15 3.12 20.69
C SER A 306 14.90 2.79 21.50
N LEU A 307 14.42 1.57 21.30
CA LEU A 307 13.37 0.90 22.05
C LEU A 307 13.93 -0.36 22.76
N ASP A 308 15.23 -0.39 23.07
CA ASP A 308 15.82 -1.49 23.86
C ASP A 308 15.13 -1.64 25.23
N ASP A 309 14.69 -0.51 25.79
CA ASP A 309 13.69 -0.45 26.86
C ASP A 309 12.48 0.36 26.34
N PRO A 310 11.41 -0.29 25.85
CA PRO A 310 10.26 0.40 25.27
C PRO A 310 9.48 1.25 26.27
N LYS A 311 9.69 1.07 27.58
CA LYS A 311 9.12 1.96 28.61
C LYS A 311 9.90 3.26 28.74
N ASN A 312 11.18 3.27 28.33
CA ASN A 312 12.05 4.43 28.39
C ASN A 312 12.79 4.64 27.04
N PRO A 313 12.08 5.03 25.97
CA PRO A 313 12.69 5.30 24.67
C PRO A 313 13.79 6.36 24.74
N LYS A 314 14.83 6.21 23.92
CA LYS A 314 15.98 7.13 23.90
C LYS A 314 16.38 7.52 22.49
N VAL A 315 16.58 8.82 22.24
CA VAL A 315 17.16 9.29 20.98
C VAL A 315 18.59 8.73 20.84
N LEU A 316 18.87 8.11 19.71
CA LEU A 316 20.22 7.68 19.33
C LEU A 316 20.93 8.74 18.48
N LEU A 317 20.24 9.27 17.48
CA LEU A 317 20.75 10.35 16.63
C LEU A 317 19.61 11.09 15.91
N THR A 318 19.91 12.30 15.47
CA THR A 318 19.18 13.00 14.40
C THR A 318 20.06 13.07 13.16
N TRP A 319 19.42 13.03 12.00
CA TRP A 319 20.10 13.09 10.71
C TRP A 319 19.39 14.05 9.77
N ASN A 320 20.18 14.73 8.95
CA ASN A 320 19.69 15.44 7.77
C ASN A 320 20.69 15.30 6.63
N ARG A 321 20.21 15.55 5.42
CA ARG A 321 21.03 15.36 4.20
C ARG A 321 22.23 16.31 4.07
N SER A 322 22.38 17.33 4.92
CA SER A 322 23.63 18.12 4.96
C SER A 322 24.82 17.33 5.53
N MET A 323 24.56 16.20 6.19
CA MET A 323 25.57 15.27 6.69
C MET A 323 26.10 14.31 5.60
N LEU A 324 25.58 14.39 4.37
CA LEU A 324 26.09 13.62 3.23
C LEU A 324 27.50 14.08 2.82
N PRO A 325 28.27 13.23 2.12
CA PRO A 325 29.57 13.60 1.56
C PRO A 325 29.48 14.82 0.61
N ASP A 326 30.55 15.59 0.50
CA ASP A 326 30.56 16.82 -0.30
C ASP A 326 30.32 16.54 -1.80
N GLU A 327 30.82 15.42 -2.32
CA GLU A 327 30.59 14.97 -3.69
C GLU A 327 29.11 14.64 -3.98
N VAL A 328 28.35 14.29 -2.95
CA VAL A 328 26.91 14.00 -3.02
C VAL A 328 26.12 15.30 -2.91
N LYS A 329 26.48 16.17 -1.97
CA LYS A 329 25.78 17.45 -1.74
C LYS A 329 25.95 18.43 -2.90
N ASN A 330 27.14 18.47 -3.47
CA ASN A 330 27.53 19.43 -4.50
C ASN A 330 27.26 18.91 -5.93
N ASN A 331 26.56 17.78 -6.07
CA ASN A 331 26.28 17.21 -7.38
C ASN A 331 25.30 18.12 -8.16
N GLU A 332 25.73 18.61 -9.32
CA GLU A 332 24.91 19.50 -10.15
C GLU A 332 23.86 18.76 -11.00
N ASN A 333 24.07 17.46 -11.23
CA ASN A 333 23.14 16.64 -12.01
C ASN A 333 21.91 16.35 -11.15
N TRP A 334 22.10 15.80 -9.96
CA TRP A 334 21.02 15.45 -9.05
C TRP A 334 21.11 16.26 -7.75
N ARG A 335 20.12 17.14 -7.55
CA ARG A 335 20.19 18.20 -6.53
C ARG A 335 19.55 17.75 -5.22
N ILE A 336 20.06 16.68 -4.61
CA ILE A 336 19.48 16.10 -3.38
C ILE A 336 19.33 17.10 -2.23
N MET A 337 20.18 18.12 -2.17
CA MET A 337 20.06 19.17 -1.15
C MET A 337 18.80 20.03 -1.32
N ALA A 338 18.27 20.14 -2.56
CA ALA A 338 17.10 20.92 -2.94
C ALA A 338 15.76 20.20 -2.69
N THR A 339 15.77 18.88 -2.49
CA THR A 339 14.60 18.04 -2.21
C THR A 339 13.68 18.67 -1.17
N THR A 340 12.37 18.43 -1.20
CA THR A 340 11.49 18.98 -0.15
C THR A 340 11.67 18.25 1.18
N ASN A 341 11.46 16.94 1.23
CA ASN A 341 11.49 16.13 2.46
C ASN A 341 12.09 14.74 2.22
N ILE A 342 12.24 13.96 3.28
CA ILE A 342 12.20 12.50 3.19
C ILE A 342 10.76 12.10 3.46
N HIS A 343 10.17 11.25 2.62
CA HIS A 343 8.78 10.83 2.81
C HIS A 343 8.68 9.60 3.69
N ASP A 344 9.46 8.58 3.40
CA ASP A 344 9.33 7.24 3.96
C ASP A 344 10.72 6.63 4.24
N VAL A 345 10.74 5.64 5.11
CA VAL A 345 11.92 4.90 5.55
C VAL A 345 11.57 3.42 5.69
N SER A 346 12.47 2.54 5.25
CA SER A 346 12.40 1.12 5.61
C SER A 346 13.79 0.55 5.88
N SER A 347 13.87 -0.71 6.32
CA SER A 347 15.13 -1.40 6.58
C SER A 347 15.17 -2.79 5.98
N ASN A 348 16.38 -3.32 5.80
CA ASN A 348 16.56 -4.75 5.59
C ASN A 348 16.26 -5.53 6.90
N PRO A 349 16.15 -6.88 6.85
CA PRO A 349 15.80 -7.68 8.03
C PRO A 349 16.74 -7.52 9.23
N SER A 350 18.04 -7.31 8.98
CA SER A 350 19.04 -7.09 10.03
C SER A 350 19.09 -5.65 10.56
N GLY A 351 18.35 -4.72 9.96
CA GLY A 351 18.37 -3.29 10.30
C GLY A 351 19.66 -2.56 9.96
N THR A 352 20.64 -3.23 9.32
CA THR A 352 21.98 -2.67 9.01
C THR A 352 21.97 -1.78 7.76
N ARG A 353 20.87 -1.78 7.00
CA ARG A 353 20.59 -0.86 5.91
C ARG A 353 19.26 -0.19 6.13
N ILE A 354 19.22 1.11 5.85
CA ILE A 354 17.96 1.84 5.72
C ILE A 354 17.84 2.43 4.32
N TYR A 355 16.60 2.48 3.85
CA TYR A 355 16.21 2.92 2.52
C TYR A 355 15.27 4.10 2.70
N LEU A 356 15.59 5.26 2.12
CA LEU A 356 14.83 6.48 2.29
C LEU A 356 14.23 6.92 0.96
N SER A 357 12.93 7.22 0.99
CA SER A 357 12.21 7.86 -0.12
C SER A 357 12.50 9.35 -0.14
N VAL A 358 13.32 9.78 -1.09
CA VAL A 358 13.73 11.19 -1.20
C VAL A 358 12.67 11.97 -1.97
N TYR A 359 11.87 12.76 -1.24
CA TYR A 359 10.65 13.39 -1.74
C TYR A 359 10.91 14.81 -2.29
N GLY A 360 11.10 14.88 -3.61
CA GLY A 360 11.32 16.12 -4.36
C GLY A 360 10.80 16.01 -5.79
N GLY A 361 11.26 16.90 -6.68
CA GLY A 361 10.91 16.90 -8.10
C GLY A 361 9.99 18.04 -8.53
N GLY A 362 9.56 18.02 -9.79
CA GLY A 362 8.79 19.10 -10.43
C GLY A 362 7.27 19.04 -10.25
N GLY A 363 6.73 18.18 -9.38
CA GLY A 363 5.29 18.06 -9.14
C GLY A 363 4.82 18.90 -7.96
N GLN A 364 3.72 19.65 -8.11
CA GLN A 364 3.23 20.66 -7.15
C GLN A 364 2.95 20.19 -5.69
N VAL A 365 2.94 18.89 -5.37
CA VAL A 365 2.84 18.40 -3.97
C VAL A 365 4.22 18.18 -3.36
N ALA A 366 5.21 17.88 -4.21
CA ALA A 366 6.57 17.53 -3.82
C ALA A 366 7.63 18.59 -4.01
N GLY A 367 7.28 19.70 -4.65
CA GLY A 367 8.23 20.76 -4.92
C GLY A 367 7.66 21.76 -5.90
N ASN A 368 8.19 22.98 -5.87
CA ASN A 368 7.86 23.97 -6.87
C ASN A 368 8.26 23.42 -8.25
N ILE A 369 7.34 23.46 -9.22
CA ILE A 369 7.74 23.51 -10.63
C ILE A 369 8.76 24.65 -10.73
N PRO A 370 9.99 24.40 -11.22
CA PRO A 370 10.97 25.45 -11.38
C PRO A 370 10.35 26.58 -12.21
N THR A 371 10.25 27.76 -11.59
CA THR A 371 9.82 28.98 -12.28
C THR A 371 11.04 29.68 -12.84
N ALA A 372 10.84 30.69 -13.69
CA ALA A 372 11.94 31.53 -14.17
C ALA A 372 12.76 32.19 -13.03
N ASN A 373 12.22 32.25 -11.81
CA ASN A 373 12.86 32.85 -10.64
C ASN A 373 13.40 31.81 -9.63
N THR A 374 13.25 30.51 -9.89
CA THR A 374 13.75 29.47 -8.98
C THR A 374 15.28 29.44 -9.02
N THR A 375 15.93 29.62 -7.85
CA THR A 375 17.39 29.56 -7.72
C THR A 375 17.94 28.15 -7.93
N PHE A 376 19.18 28.03 -8.39
CA PHE A 376 19.79 26.75 -8.77
C PHE A 376 19.67 25.67 -7.69
N TRP A 377 19.97 26.00 -6.43
CA TRP A 377 19.89 25.07 -5.30
C TRP A 377 18.50 24.93 -4.67
N ASN A 378 17.50 25.64 -5.19
CA ASN A 378 16.08 25.43 -4.87
C ASN A 378 15.31 24.75 -6.02
N ASP A 379 15.96 24.51 -7.16
CA ASP A 379 15.40 23.74 -8.26
C ASP A 379 15.54 22.25 -7.91
N GLN A 380 14.38 21.63 -7.77
CA GLN A 380 14.23 20.25 -7.30
C GLN A 380 14.32 19.22 -8.44
N THR A 381 14.68 19.65 -9.64
CA THR A 381 14.92 18.74 -10.77
C THR A 381 15.90 17.65 -10.35
N CYS A 382 15.50 16.38 -10.53
CA CYS A 382 16.31 15.21 -10.22
C CYS A 382 16.72 15.08 -8.74
N SER A 383 16.05 15.78 -7.83
CA SER A 383 16.31 15.73 -6.39
C SER A 383 15.58 14.56 -5.70
N ASN A 384 14.85 13.75 -6.46
CA ASN A 384 13.99 12.68 -5.99
C ASN A 384 14.53 11.31 -6.40
N GLY A 385 14.34 10.30 -5.55
CA GLY A 385 14.93 8.97 -5.74
C GLY A 385 15.10 8.16 -4.46
N LEU A 386 15.95 7.13 -4.53
CA LEU A 386 16.26 6.22 -3.44
C LEU A 386 17.62 6.58 -2.80
N LEU A 387 17.63 6.88 -1.50
CA LEU A 387 18.86 7.03 -0.72
C LEU A 387 19.08 5.79 0.16
N ILE A 388 20.25 5.18 0.05
CA ILE A 388 20.66 4.01 0.87
C ILE A 388 21.71 4.46 1.87
N LEU A 389 21.46 4.18 3.16
CA LEU A 389 22.40 4.45 4.25
C LEU A 389 22.72 3.17 5.01
N ASP A 390 23.97 3.05 5.46
CA ASP A 390 24.42 2.02 6.39
C ASP A 390 24.09 2.45 7.82
N ALA A 391 23.30 1.63 8.51
CA ALA A 391 22.84 1.81 9.88
C ALA A 391 23.49 0.83 10.87
N THR A 392 24.61 0.21 10.51
CA THR A 392 25.30 -0.79 11.34
C THR A 392 25.72 -0.23 12.71
N ASP A 393 26.14 1.03 12.78
CA ASP A 393 26.48 1.68 14.07
C ASP A 393 25.25 1.78 15.00
N VAL A 394 24.06 2.02 14.42
CA VAL A 394 22.79 2.06 15.15
C VAL A 394 22.44 0.68 15.68
N VAL A 395 22.47 -0.35 14.83
CA VAL A 395 22.18 -1.75 15.21
C VAL A 395 23.12 -2.23 16.31
N ASN A 396 24.41 -1.95 16.17
CA ASN A 396 25.44 -2.34 17.15
C ASN A 396 25.48 -1.45 18.41
N ARG A 397 24.60 -0.43 18.51
CA ARG A 397 24.56 0.53 19.62
C ARG A 397 25.93 1.16 19.91
N VAL A 398 26.69 1.48 18.86
CA VAL A 398 27.98 2.16 19.01
C VAL A 398 27.75 3.54 19.62
N ALA A 399 28.68 4.00 20.46
CA ALA A 399 28.61 5.35 21.01
C ALA A 399 28.67 6.40 19.88
N ASN A 400 27.77 7.39 19.93
CA ASN A 400 27.62 8.43 18.89
C ASN A 400 27.42 7.85 17.47
N PRO A 401 26.39 7.00 17.27
CA PRO A 401 26.23 6.25 16.03
C PRO A 401 26.05 7.19 14.83
N LYS A 402 26.50 6.72 13.66
CA LYS A 402 26.39 7.44 12.38
C LYS A 402 25.62 6.62 11.35
N LEU A 403 24.80 7.30 10.56
CA LEU A 403 24.28 6.77 9.30
C LEU A 403 25.27 7.12 8.20
N LYS A 404 25.86 6.10 7.56
CA LYS A 404 26.92 6.29 6.56
C LYS A 404 26.31 6.19 5.16
N TYR A 405 26.74 7.06 4.25
CA TYR A 405 26.29 7.05 2.87
C TYR A 405 26.72 5.76 2.15
N VAL A 406 25.78 5.14 1.41
CA VAL A 406 26.05 4.01 0.52
C VAL A 406 25.90 4.45 -0.94
N SER A 407 24.69 4.90 -1.31
CA SER A 407 24.39 5.39 -2.65
C SER A 407 23.16 6.29 -2.65
N TYR A 408 23.02 7.09 -3.69
CA TYR A 408 21.77 7.74 -4.06
C TYR A 408 21.49 7.47 -5.52
N LEU A 409 20.32 6.92 -5.82
CA LEU A 409 19.81 6.73 -7.17
C LEU A 409 18.73 7.79 -7.42
N SER A 410 19.07 8.82 -8.21
CA SER A 410 18.08 9.76 -8.72
C SER A 410 17.25 9.08 -9.80
N TRP A 411 15.97 9.38 -9.90
CA TRP A 411 15.17 8.86 -11.03
C TRP A 411 15.56 9.46 -12.38
N CYS A 412 16.40 10.50 -12.40
CA CYS A 412 16.99 10.99 -13.63
C CYS A 412 18.19 10.18 -14.11
N ASP A 413 18.80 9.37 -13.22
CA ASP A 413 19.93 8.52 -13.61
C ASP A 413 19.50 7.39 -14.54
N GLN A 414 18.27 6.90 -14.37
CA GLN A 414 17.74 5.73 -15.06
C GLN A 414 16.28 5.97 -15.39
N GLN A 415 15.96 5.99 -16.68
CA GLN A 415 14.61 6.22 -17.19
C GLN A 415 14.19 5.09 -18.12
N PRO A 416 13.95 3.88 -17.59
CA PRO A 416 13.63 2.73 -18.42
C PRO A 416 12.28 2.85 -19.13
N ASP A 417 11.40 3.81 -18.77
CA ASP A 417 10.14 4.03 -19.47
C ASP A 417 9.90 5.48 -19.91
N PRO A 418 10.23 5.84 -21.17
CA PRO A 418 10.02 7.17 -21.70
C PRO A 418 8.53 7.55 -21.94
N GLU A 419 7.57 6.61 -21.87
CA GLU A 419 6.13 6.92 -21.98
C GLU A 419 5.61 7.59 -20.70
N PHE A 420 6.25 7.31 -19.56
CA PHE A 420 5.91 7.84 -18.24
C PHE A 420 6.96 8.80 -17.70
N GLU A 421 8.23 8.62 -18.06
CA GLU A 421 9.36 9.42 -17.58
C GLU A 421 9.73 10.44 -18.66
N GLN A 422 9.34 11.71 -18.47
CA GLN A 422 9.63 12.74 -19.45
C GLN A 422 10.98 13.43 -19.19
N GLY A 423 11.97 13.06 -20.03
CA GLY A 423 13.24 13.76 -20.30
C GLY A 423 14.35 13.49 -19.28
N GLY A 424 15.63 13.61 -19.65
CA GLY A 424 16.75 13.49 -18.69
C GLY A 424 17.07 14.82 -18.00
N TYR A 425 18.24 14.93 -17.36
CA TYR A 425 18.75 16.13 -16.65
C TYR A 425 18.50 17.51 -17.29
N ALA A 426 18.25 17.58 -18.61
CA ALA A 426 18.06 18.82 -19.39
C ALA A 426 16.59 19.25 -19.62
N ARG A 427 15.57 18.41 -19.39
CA ARG A 427 14.15 18.76 -19.62
C ARG A 427 13.22 17.91 -18.77
N MET A 428 12.80 18.33 -17.57
CA MET A 428 11.87 17.49 -16.77
C MET A 428 10.81 18.29 -16.05
N SER A 429 9.60 18.29 -16.61
CA SER A 429 8.42 18.90 -16.01
C SER A 429 7.52 17.91 -15.26
N SER A 430 7.91 16.63 -15.07
CA SER A 430 6.91 15.64 -14.64
C SER A 430 7.34 14.33 -13.96
N THR A 431 8.55 14.15 -13.39
CA THR A 431 8.70 13.01 -12.45
C THR A 431 7.86 13.27 -11.20
N ALA A 432 6.99 12.34 -10.87
CA ALA A 432 6.35 12.24 -9.56
C ALA A 432 7.42 12.08 -8.46
N ALA A 433 7.04 12.23 -7.19
CA ALA A 433 7.97 12.26 -6.06
C ALA A 433 8.03 10.94 -5.30
N THR A 434 9.19 10.60 -4.73
CA THR A 434 9.39 9.24 -4.16
C THR A 434 8.59 9.16 -2.90
N HIS A 435 7.68 8.21 -2.85
CA HIS A 435 6.69 8.14 -1.80
C HIS A 435 7.02 6.99 -0.84
N ALA A 436 6.68 5.75 -1.20
CA ALA A 436 6.99 4.59 -0.38
C ALA A 436 8.19 3.81 -0.92
N THR A 437 9.00 3.23 -0.05
CA THR A 437 10.16 2.42 -0.44
C THR A 437 10.42 1.29 0.54
N GLU A 438 10.33 0.04 0.07
CA GLU A 438 10.45 -1.11 0.93
C GLU A 438 11.35 -2.22 0.39
N TRP A 439 12.11 -2.82 1.30
CA TRP A 439 12.94 -3.99 1.01
C TRP A 439 12.11 -5.25 0.87
N VAL A 440 12.50 -6.08 -0.10
CA VAL A 440 12.04 -7.46 -0.28
C VAL A 440 13.20 -8.38 -0.66
N LYS A 441 13.07 -9.65 -0.28
CA LYS A 441 13.79 -10.76 -0.92
C LYS A 441 12.84 -11.44 -1.89
N HIS A 442 13.20 -11.42 -3.16
CA HIS A 442 12.39 -11.97 -4.24
C HIS A 442 12.56 -13.49 -4.35
N VAL A 443 11.59 -14.18 -4.96
CA VAL A 443 11.64 -15.65 -5.17
C VAL A 443 12.85 -16.15 -5.97
N ASN A 444 13.54 -15.28 -6.71
CA ASN A 444 14.80 -15.63 -7.37
C ASN A 444 16.02 -15.62 -6.42
N GLY A 445 15.82 -15.31 -5.14
CA GLY A 445 16.84 -15.26 -4.11
C GLY A 445 17.60 -13.94 -3.97
N LYS A 446 17.39 -12.97 -4.87
CA LYS A 446 18.00 -11.63 -4.80
C LYS A 446 17.18 -10.67 -3.94
N GLU A 447 17.85 -9.63 -3.47
CA GLU A 447 17.23 -8.53 -2.73
C GLU A 447 16.93 -7.35 -3.65
N TYR A 448 15.77 -6.74 -3.42
CA TYR A 448 15.27 -5.61 -4.18
C TYR A 448 14.68 -4.55 -3.26
N ILE A 449 14.59 -3.33 -3.77
CA ILE A 449 13.69 -2.31 -3.26
C ILE A 449 12.51 -2.18 -4.22
N VAL A 450 11.30 -2.21 -3.69
CA VAL A 450 10.09 -1.82 -4.43
C VAL A 450 9.69 -0.44 -3.95
N SER A 451 9.49 0.48 -4.89
CA SER A 451 9.16 1.86 -4.57
C SER A 451 8.03 2.39 -5.42
N THR A 452 7.28 3.35 -4.89
CA THR A 452 6.17 4.03 -5.55
C THR A 452 6.36 5.54 -5.51
N ASP A 453 5.56 6.21 -6.33
CA ASP A 453 5.57 7.66 -6.48
C ASP A 453 4.29 8.31 -5.94
N GLU A 454 4.34 9.62 -5.68
CA GLU A 454 3.18 10.45 -5.33
C GLU A 454 3.23 11.81 -6.06
N SER A 455 2.05 12.38 -6.36
CA SER A 455 1.93 13.72 -6.95
C SER A 455 0.55 14.39 -6.70
N TYR A 456 0.23 15.44 -7.47
CA TYR A 456 -0.98 16.31 -7.34
C TYR A 456 -2.32 15.57 -7.41
N ALA A 457 -2.35 14.35 -7.93
CA ALA A 457 -3.58 13.58 -7.95
C ALA A 457 -4.16 13.31 -6.56
N LEU A 458 -3.37 13.43 -5.48
CA LEU A 458 -3.82 13.40 -4.09
C LEU A 458 -4.94 14.38 -3.75
N THR A 459 -4.94 15.58 -4.30
CA THR A 459 -5.97 16.59 -3.97
C THR A 459 -7.16 16.54 -4.93
N THR A 460 -7.03 15.75 -6.00
CA THR A 460 -8.02 15.62 -7.08
C THR A 460 -8.67 14.24 -7.15
N SER A 461 -8.25 13.27 -6.32
CA SER A 461 -8.69 11.87 -6.43
C SER A 461 -10.17 11.68 -6.09
N ASN A 462 -10.77 12.64 -5.40
CA ASN A 462 -12.20 12.67 -5.09
C ASN A 462 -13.04 13.51 -6.08
N ALA A 463 -12.41 14.10 -7.11
CA ALA A 463 -13.02 15.00 -8.09
C ALA A 463 -12.83 14.51 -9.54
N ASN A 464 -13.75 14.89 -10.42
CA ASN A 464 -13.84 14.36 -11.79
C ASN A 464 -13.17 15.30 -12.81
N GLY A 465 -12.53 14.74 -13.85
CA GLY A 465 -12.14 15.47 -15.06
C GLY A 465 -11.12 16.60 -14.88
N LEU A 466 -10.24 16.54 -13.88
CA LEU A 466 -9.32 17.64 -13.62
C LEU A 466 -8.08 17.57 -14.54
N PRO A 467 -7.76 18.63 -15.34
CA PRO A 467 -6.63 18.64 -16.28
C PRO A 467 -5.26 18.32 -15.67
N GLY A 468 -5.10 18.53 -14.36
CA GLY A 468 -3.88 18.23 -13.61
C GLY A 468 -3.59 16.74 -13.45
N GLN A 469 -4.57 15.84 -13.64
CA GLN A 469 -4.40 14.40 -13.42
C GLN A 469 -3.34 13.77 -14.35
N CYS A 470 -3.17 14.27 -15.58
CA CYS A 470 -2.14 13.74 -16.49
C CYS A 470 -0.71 14.14 -16.13
N ARG A 471 -0.53 15.06 -15.18
CA ARG A 471 0.79 15.42 -14.65
C ARG A 471 1.28 14.47 -13.57
N GLN A 472 0.46 13.48 -13.19
CA GLN A 472 0.73 12.68 -12.02
C GLN A 472 1.87 11.69 -12.18
N GLN A 473 1.99 11.06 -13.37
CA GLN A 473 3.06 10.13 -13.78
C GLN A 473 3.59 9.23 -12.65
N SER A 474 2.72 8.69 -11.80
CA SER A 474 3.11 7.81 -10.71
C SER A 474 3.03 6.35 -11.12
N PHE A 475 3.98 5.54 -10.65
CA PHE A 475 4.07 4.12 -10.95
C PHE A 475 4.97 3.41 -9.92
N GLY A 476 4.95 2.08 -9.93
CA GLY A 476 5.83 1.26 -9.10
C GLY A 476 7.15 0.96 -9.81
N ARG A 477 8.25 0.86 -9.07
CA ARG A 477 9.58 0.46 -9.57
C ARG A 477 10.11 -0.72 -8.77
N MET A 478 10.74 -1.67 -9.47
CA MET A 478 11.55 -2.74 -8.90
C MET A 478 13.03 -2.39 -9.10
N ILE A 479 13.79 -2.31 -8.01
CA ILE A 479 15.18 -1.82 -8.00
C ILE A 479 16.09 -2.94 -7.47
N ASP A 480 16.97 -3.48 -8.33
CA ASP A 480 17.98 -4.47 -7.94
C ASP A 480 19.08 -3.78 -7.11
N ILE A 481 19.28 -4.29 -5.89
CA ILE A 481 20.30 -3.82 -4.94
C ILE A 481 21.40 -4.86 -4.69
N SER A 482 21.57 -5.84 -5.59
CA SER A 482 22.69 -6.80 -5.54
C SER A 482 24.05 -6.10 -5.51
N ASP A 483 24.14 -4.90 -6.11
CA ASP A 483 25.19 -3.92 -5.87
C ASP A 483 24.55 -2.64 -5.32
N GLU A 484 24.46 -2.56 -3.99
CA GLU A 484 23.86 -1.42 -3.29
C GLU A 484 24.57 -0.08 -3.54
N LYS A 485 25.79 -0.07 -4.11
CA LYS A 485 26.48 1.17 -4.49
C LYS A 485 26.03 1.67 -5.87
N ASN A 486 25.45 0.80 -6.69
CA ASN A 486 24.95 1.13 -8.02
C ASN A 486 23.56 0.48 -8.25
N PRO A 487 22.53 0.87 -7.48
CA PRO A 487 21.18 0.31 -7.63
C PRO A 487 20.65 0.47 -9.06
N LYS A 488 19.87 -0.49 -9.54
CA LYS A 488 19.32 -0.47 -10.91
C LYS A 488 17.83 -0.68 -10.95
N ILE A 489 17.09 0.22 -11.59
CA ILE A 489 15.68 0.01 -11.92
C ILE A 489 15.61 -1.08 -12.98
N VAL A 490 15.04 -2.23 -12.62
CA VAL A 490 14.95 -3.40 -13.53
C VAL A 490 13.55 -3.58 -14.12
N GLY A 491 12.53 -2.99 -13.49
CA GLY A 491 11.16 -3.08 -13.97
C GLY A 491 10.26 -2.04 -13.33
N THR A 492 9.10 -1.84 -13.96
CA THR A 492 8.17 -0.75 -13.63
C THR A 492 6.72 -1.21 -13.82
N TYR A 493 5.88 -1.08 -12.79
CA TYR A 493 4.45 -1.36 -12.85
C TYR A 493 3.66 -0.08 -13.07
N LYS A 494 2.84 -0.03 -14.12
CA LYS A 494 2.11 1.18 -14.54
C LYS A 494 0.66 0.85 -14.82
N GLN A 495 -0.18 1.87 -14.71
CA GLN A 495 -1.57 1.78 -15.16
C GLN A 495 -1.73 2.44 -16.53
N ASP A 496 -2.48 1.81 -17.43
CA ASP A 496 -2.65 2.30 -18.82
C ASP A 496 -3.28 3.69 -18.86
N ALA A 497 -4.17 4.01 -17.91
CA ALA A 497 -4.81 5.31 -17.79
C ALA A 497 -3.80 6.47 -17.60
N ASN A 498 -2.62 6.19 -17.04
CA ASN A 498 -1.60 7.18 -16.74
C ASN A 498 -0.63 7.46 -17.89
N LYS A 499 -0.73 6.71 -18.99
CA LYS A 499 0.14 6.89 -20.16
C LYS A 499 0.00 8.29 -20.74
N LYS A 500 1.11 8.88 -21.17
CA LYS A 500 1.13 10.18 -21.85
C LYS A 500 0.23 10.21 -23.09
N SER A 501 0.17 9.09 -23.80
CA SER A 501 -0.62 8.89 -25.02
C SER A 501 -2.13 8.71 -24.77
N VAL A 502 -2.52 8.30 -23.56
CA VAL A 502 -3.89 7.91 -23.22
C VAL A 502 -4.57 8.94 -22.31
N CYS A 503 -3.87 9.40 -21.27
CA CYS A 503 -4.44 10.22 -20.21
C CYS A 503 -5.16 11.49 -20.71
N PRO A 504 -4.60 12.30 -21.63
CA PRO A 504 -5.24 13.53 -22.07
C PRO A 504 -6.67 13.30 -22.60
N THR A 505 -6.86 12.25 -23.39
CA THR A 505 -8.16 11.87 -23.94
C THR A 505 -9.13 11.44 -22.84
N LEU A 506 -8.69 10.66 -21.85
CA LEU A 506 -9.54 10.22 -20.74
C LEU A 506 -10.02 11.39 -19.88
N VAL A 507 -9.12 12.32 -19.58
CA VAL A 507 -9.43 13.52 -18.78
C VAL A 507 -10.35 14.47 -19.56
N GLU A 508 -10.13 14.66 -20.86
CA GLU A 508 -11.03 15.46 -21.72
C GLU A 508 -12.46 14.89 -21.76
N GLN A 509 -12.60 13.56 -21.69
CA GLN A 509 -13.89 12.86 -21.58
C GLN A 509 -14.52 12.94 -20.17
N GLY A 510 -13.89 13.64 -19.23
CA GLY A 510 -14.34 13.78 -17.85
C GLY A 510 -14.07 12.56 -16.96
N GLY A 511 -13.22 11.63 -17.41
CA GLY A 511 -12.81 10.45 -16.65
C GLY A 511 -11.89 10.79 -15.47
N ASN A 512 -11.66 9.79 -14.61
CA ASN A 512 -10.73 9.85 -13.50
C ASN A 512 -9.56 8.88 -13.74
N VAL A 513 -8.34 9.37 -13.52
CA VAL A 513 -7.10 8.63 -13.72
C VAL A 513 -6.39 8.45 -12.37
N PRO A 514 -5.94 7.24 -12.02
CA PRO A 514 -5.51 6.88 -10.68
C PRO A 514 -4.04 7.20 -10.43
N MET A 515 -3.61 7.05 -9.17
CA MET A 515 -2.25 7.29 -8.74
C MET A 515 -1.80 6.11 -7.89
N VAL A 516 -0.78 5.35 -8.33
CA VAL A 516 -0.07 4.42 -7.44
C VAL A 516 0.50 5.22 -6.27
N HIS A 517 0.35 4.73 -5.02
CA HIS A 517 0.68 5.49 -3.80
C HIS A 517 1.46 4.65 -2.78
N TYR A 518 0.80 3.82 -1.98
CA TYR A 518 1.44 2.90 -1.03
C TYR A 518 1.54 1.48 -1.59
N LEU A 519 2.27 0.61 -0.89
CA LEU A 519 2.55 -0.73 -1.36
C LEU A 519 2.62 -1.75 -0.20
N ASN A 520 2.49 -3.03 -0.52
CA ASN A 520 2.90 -4.15 0.34
C ASN A 520 3.09 -5.40 -0.53
N PHE A 521 3.28 -6.56 0.10
CA PHE A 521 3.67 -7.81 -0.56
C PHE A 521 2.85 -9.00 -0.05
N ASP A 522 2.92 -10.11 -0.77
CA ASP A 522 2.49 -11.42 -0.28
C ASP A 522 3.45 -11.98 0.76
N ASP A 523 4.76 -12.03 0.47
CA ASP A 523 5.78 -12.42 1.43
C ASP A 523 7.04 -11.60 1.21
N ARG A 524 7.37 -10.71 2.15
CA ARG A 524 8.56 -9.86 2.05
C ARG A 524 9.86 -10.63 1.89
N ASN A 525 9.96 -11.85 2.43
CA ASN A 525 11.18 -12.67 2.39
C ASN A 525 11.22 -13.66 1.23
N ASN A 526 10.13 -13.76 0.47
CA ASN A 526 10.00 -14.65 -0.68
C ASN A 526 8.99 -14.09 -1.69
N MET A 527 9.19 -12.83 -2.07
CA MET A 527 8.18 -12.01 -2.73
C MET A 527 7.90 -12.47 -4.16
N ARG A 528 6.61 -12.59 -4.48
CA ARG A 528 6.10 -12.82 -5.85
C ARG A 528 5.14 -11.74 -6.26
N VAL A 529 4.34 -11.22 -5.34
CA VAL A 529 3.26 -10.28 -5.62
C VAL A 529 3.49 -8.99 -4.85
N ALA A 530 3.43 -7.87 -5.59
CA ALA A 530 3.29 -6.56 -4.98
C ALA A 530 1.83 -6.14 -5.03
N VAL A 531 1.38 -5.49 -3.97
CA VAL A 531 0.02 -4.96 -3.82
C VAL A 531 0.12 -3.46 -3.69
N TYR A 532 -0.51 -2.72 -4.59
CA TYR A 532 -0.45 -1.27 -4.62
C TYR A 532 -1.78 -0.66 -4.19
N ALA A 533 -1.74 0.28 -3.25
CA ALA A 533 -2.84 1.21 -3.00
C ALA A 533 -2.75 2.33 -4.04
N ALA A 534 -3.66 2.32 -5.01
CA ALA A 534 -3.62 3.17 -6.19
C ALA A 534 -4.65 4.33 -6.15
N ALA A 535 -4.88 4.91 -4.96
CA ALA A 535 -5.85 6.00 -4.77
C ALA A 535 -7.25 5.64 -5.29
N SER A 536 -7.80 6.43 -6.23
CA SER A 536 -9.09 6.15 -6.88
C SER A 536 -9.06 4.89 -7.74
N GLY A 537 -7.87 4.42 -8.12
CA GLY A 537 -7.66 3.14 -8.78
C GLY A 537 -7.82 1.93 -7.85
N GLY A 538 -8.10 2.11 -6.56
CA GLY A 538 -8.31 0.99 -5.64
C GLY A 538 -7.04 0.20 -5.36
N ILE A 539 -7.19 -1.09 -5.08
CA ILE A 539 -6.07 -2.01 -4.77
C ILE A 539 -5.70 -2.81 -6.01
N ARG A 540 -4.41 -2.87 -6.34
CA ARG A 540 -3.88 -3.55 -7.52
C ARG A 540 -2.89 -4.65 -7.13
N PHE A 541 -3.09 -5.86 -7.62
CA PHE A 541 -2.22 -7.01 -7.38
C PHE A 541 -1.37 -7.28 -8.61
N THR A 542 -0.06 -7.28 -8.44
CA THR A 542 0.91 -7.39 -9.54
C THR A 542 1.87 -8.54 -9.29
N ASP A 543 1.90 -9.52 -10.20
CA ASP A 543 2.93 -10.55 -10.25
C ASP A 543 4.25 -9.96 -10.74
N TRP A 544 5.28 -10.14 -9.93
CA TRP A 544 6.65 -9.70 -10.12
C TRP A 544 7.64 -10.85 -10.21
N THR A 545 7.17 -12.11 -10.35
CA THR A 545 8.04 -13.29 -10.48
C THR A 545 9.11 -13.11 -11.57
N ASP A 546 8.78 -12.38 -12.64
CA ASP A 546 9.78 -11.74 -13.51
C ASP A 546 9.94 -10.26 -13.11
N PRO A 547 11.07 -9.87 -12.50
CA PRO A 547 11.28 -8.51 -12.00
C PRO A 547 11.36 -7.46 -13.13
N THR A 548 11.45 -7.87 -14.39
CA THR A 548 11.53 -6.98 -15.55
C THR A 548 10.19 -6.81 -16.29
N ALA A 549 9.24 -7.70 -16.03
CA ALA A 549 7.98 -7.77 -16.77
C ALA A 549 6.79 -8.01 -15.82
N PRO A 550 6.43 -7.01 -14.98
CA PRO A 550 5.31 -7.11 -14.05
C PRO A 550 3.98 -7.32 -14.77
N LYS A 551 3.08 -8.08 -14.15
CA LYS A 551 1.74 -8.37 -14.69
C LYS A 551 0.66 -8.12 -13.65
N GLU A 552 -0.34 -7.30 -13.98
CA GLU A 552 -1.52 -7.16 -13.12
C GLU A 552 -2.35 -8.45 -13.17
N ILE A 553 -2.54 -9.06 -12.00
CA ILE A 553 -3.24 -10.36 -11.81
C ILE A 553 -4.61 -10.20 -11.15
N GLY A 554 -4.92 -9.02 -10.63
CA GLY A 554 -6.21 -8.72 -10.03
C GLY A 554 -6.28 -7.29 -9.50
N TYR A 555 -7.49 -6.80 -9.27
CA TYR A 555 -7.73 -5.48 -8.69
C TYR A 555 -9.10 -5.36 -8.05
N PHE A 556 -9.21 -4.48 -7.05
CA PHE A 556 -10.46 -4.11 -6.41
C PHE A 556 -10.59 -2.59 -6.32
N VAL A 557 -11.52 -2.02 -7.09
CA VAL A 557 -11.93 -0.63 -7.04
C VAL A 557 -13.29 -0.56 -6.35
N LYS A 558 -13.31 0.04 -5.17
CA LYS A 558 -14.50 0.06 -4.33
C LYS A 558 -15.59 0.97 -4.91
N GLU A 559 -16.85 0.58 -4.75
CA GLU A 559 -17.96 1.49 -4.92
C GLU A 559 -17.84 2.73 -4.01
N ARG A 560 -18.43 3.83 -4.43
CA ARG A 560 -18.49 5.07 -3.65
C ARG A 560 -19.17 4.87 -2.29
N HIS A 561 -18.85 5.73 -1.33
CA HIS A 561 -19.63 5.81 -0.09
C HIS A 561 -20.76 6.85 -0.18
N THR A 562 -20.53 8.02 -0.81
CA THR A 562 -21.56 9.09 -0.96
C THR A 562 -21.93 9.35 -2.43
N PRO A 563 -23.19 9.79 -2.72
CA PRO A 563 -23.70 10.06 -4.07
C PRO A 563 -23.05 11.18 -4.88
N ASP A 564 -22.09 11.93 -4.36
CA ASP A 564 -21.40 13.03 -5.06
C ASP A 564 -19.87 12.89 -5.15
N ARG A 565 -19.24 11.93 -4.45
CA ARG A 565 -17.76 11.82 -4.39
C ARG A 565 -17.25 10.43 -4.74
N MET A 566 -16.02 10.40 -5.28
CA MET A 566 -15.22 9.19 -5.41
C MET A 566 -14.54 8.85 -4.09
N ASP A 567 -14.35 7.56 -3.84
CA ASP A 567 -13.59 7.06 -2.70
C ASP A 567 -12.19 6.61 -3.16
N PHE A 568 -11.24 6.59 -2.25
CA PHE A 568 -9.85 6.24 -2.57
C PHE A 568 -9.18 5.51 -1.41
N THR A 569 -8.23 4.64 -1.74
CA THR A 569 -7.39 3.93 -0.76
C THR A 569 -5.99 4.56 -0.69
N ARG A 570 -5.47 4.67 0.53
CA ARG A 570 -4.20 5.31 0.88
C ARG A 570 -3.48 4.68 2.07
N PRO A 571 -4.04 3.82 2.91
CA PRO A 571 -3.21 3.09 3.86
C PRO A 571 -2.40 2.01 3.14
N ASP A 572 -1.25 1.63 3.70
CA ASP A 572 -0.59 0.41 3.27
C ASP A 572 -1.56 -0.78 3.31
N PRO A 573 -1.65 -1.57 2.23
CA PRO A 573 -2.26 -2.89 2.31
C PRO A 573 -1.49 -3.73 3.33
N ARG A 574 -2.15 -4.60 4.10
CA ARG A 574 -1.47 -5.53 5.01
C ARG A 574 -1.93 -6.95 4.71
N TYR A 575 -0.98 -7.89 4.63
CA TYR A 575 -1.23 -9.28 4.26
C TYR A 575 -1.23 -10.22 5.46
N ASP A 576 -2.34 -10.89 5.68
CA ASP A 576 -2.49 -11.93 6.69
C ASP A 576 -2.08 -13.28 6.11
N ALA A 577 -0.86 -13.71 6.39
CA ALA A 577 -0.33 -14.98 5.91
C ALA A 577 -1.08 -16.21 6.45
N GLU A 578 -1.81 -16.10 7.57
CA GLU A 578 -2.54 -17.24 8.13
C GLU A 578 -3.86 -17.53 7.39
N ASN A 579 -4.47 -16.53 6.73
CA ASN A 579 -5.68 -16.71 5.91
C ASN A 579 -5.57 -16.20 4.48
N CYS A 580 -4.41 -15.72 4.07
CA CYS A 580 -4.15 -15.17 2.74
C CYS A 580 -5.13 -14.06 2.34
N LEU A 581 -5.45 -13.19 3.29
CA LEU A 581 -6.32 -12.02 3.08
C LEU A 581 -5.51 -10.74 3.12
N TYR A 582 -5.90 -9.79 2.28
CA TYR A 582 -5.35 -8.44 2.29
C TYR A 582 -6.33 -7.51 2.98
N TYR A 583 -5.83 -6.66 3.86
CA TYR A 583 -6.60 -5.66 4.58
C TYR A 583 -6.08 -4.28 4.25
N THR A 584 -6.97 -3.31 4.05
CA THR A 584 -6.58 -1.91 3.82
C THR A 584 -7.77 -0.99 4.02
N GLY A 585 -7.51 0.31 4.13
CA GLY A 585 -8.52 1.32 4.36
C GLY A 585 -8.91 2.11 3.11
N TRP A 586 -10.15 2.59 3.11
CA TRP A 586 -10.66 3.62 2.21
C TRP A 586 -11.04 4.86 2.99
N ASN A 587 -10.75 6.01 2.40
CA ASN A 587 -10.97 7.32 3.01
C ASN A 587 -12.42 7.56 3.45
N GLN A 588 -13.41 6.94 2.78
CA GLN A 588 -14.81 6.97 3.20
C GLN A 588 -15.33 5.56 3.54
N GLY A 589 -14.91 4.56 2.78
CA GLY A 589 -15.38 3.18 2.86
C GLY A 589 -14.89 2.38 4.07
N GLY A 590 -13.95 2.91 4.84
CA GLY A 590 -13.44 2.29 6.05
C GLY A 590 -12.50 1.11 5.76
N LEU A 591 -12.41 0.16 6.68
CA LEU A 591 -11.56 -1.01 6.55
C LEU A 591 -12.22 -2.05 5.63
N VAL A 592 -11.46 -2.60 4.70
CA VAL A 592 -11.92 -3.62 3.74
C VAL A 592 -10.95 -4.81 3.76
N SER A 593 -11.48 -6.03 3.65
CA SER A 593 -10.69 -7.23 3.37
C SER A 593 -10.96 -7.78 1.99
N ILE A 594 -9.90 -8.20 1.33
CA ILE A 594 -9.89 -8.65 -0.06
C ILE A 594 -9.17 -9.99 -0.14
N GLU A 595 -9.73 -10.91 -0.91
CA GLU A 595 -9.13 -12.21 -1.19
C GLU A 595 -8.83 -12.33 -2.69
N LEU A 596 -7.58 -12.67 -3.03
CA LEU A 596 -7.22 -13.10 -4.38
C LEU A 596 -7.86 -14.46 -4.66
N THR A 597 -8.56 -14.60 -5.79
CA THR A 597 -9.31 -15.83 -6.10
C THR A 597 -8.48 -16.87 -6.85
N ASN A 598 -7.35 -16.45 -7.44
CA ASN A 598 -6.46 -17.34 -8.16
C ASN A 598 -5.55 -18.12 -7.18
N PRO A 599 -5.65 -19.47 -7.12
CA PRO A 599 -4.87 -20.31 -6.21
C PRO A 599 -3.36 -20.29 -6.47
N GLN A 600 -2.90 -19.84 -7.64
CA GLN A 600 -1.47 -19.65 -7.94
C GLN A 600 -0.83 -18.55 -7.07
N TYR A 601 -1.62 -17.54 -6.70
CA TYR A 601 -1.19 -16.35 -5.95
C TYR A 601 -1.82 -16.26 -4.56
N ASN A 602 -2.84 -17.08 -4.28
CA ASN A 602 -3.43 -17.25 -2.96
C ASN A 602 -3.30 -18.72 -2.53
N PRO A 603 -2.27 -19.07 -1.75
CA PRO A 603 -2.02 -20.47 -1.41
C PRO A 603 -3.12 -21.05 -0.51
N CYS A 604 -3.86 -20.22 0.21
CA CYS A 604 -4.97 -20.69 1.03
C CYS A 604 -6.18 -21.14 0.20
N MET A 605 -6.30 -20.73 -1.06
CA MET A 605 -7.30 -21.26 -2.00
C MET A 605 -6.99 -22.71 -2.43
N SER A 606 -5.78 -23.20 -2.19
CA SER A 606 -5.34 -24.58 -2.44
C SER A 606 -5.53 -25.52 -1.23
N ARG A 607 -6.18 -25.03 -0.16
CA ARG A 607 -6.52 -25.87 1.01
C ARG A 607 -7.49 -26.99 0.63
N SER A 608 -7.31 -28.11 1.29
CA SER A 608 -8.11 -29.33 1.15
C SER A 608 -8.44 -29.89 2.52
N ALA A 609 -9.53 -30.65 2.59
CA ALA A 609 -9.95 -31.37 3.78
C ALA A 609 -10.39 -32.79 3.44
N SER A 610 -10.00 -33.74 4.29
CA SER A 610 -10.53 -35.10 4.30
C SER A 610 -10.83 -35.50 5.74
N VAL A 611 -12.06 -35.96 5.98
CA VAL A 611 -12.43 -36.60 7.24
C VAL A 611 -13.62 -37.55 7.03
N LYS A 612 -13.63 -38.67 7.73
CA LYS A 612 -14.81 -39.52 7.89
C LYS A 612 -14.90 -40.00 9.33
N GLY A 613 -16.01 -39.75 9.99
CA GLY A 613 -16.18 -40.16 11.37
C GLY A 613 -17.38 -39.56 12.05
N GLU A 614 -17.28 -39.53 13.37
CA GLU A 614 -18.32 -39.14 14.29
C GLU A 614 -17.94 -37.82 14.98
N VAL A 615 -18.83 -36.84 14.92
CA VAL A 615 -18.70 -35.54 15.60
C VAL A 615 -19.66 -35.52 16.78
N ASN A 616 -19.12 -35.25 17.98
CA ASN A 616 -19.93 -34.96 19.15
C ASN A 616 -20.27 -33.47 19.18
N THR A 617 -21.55 -33.18 19.12
CA THR A 617 -22.10 -31.82 19.19
C THR A 617 -22.80 -31.63 20.54
N GLY A 618 -23.13 -30.39 20.88
CA GLY A 618 -23.90 -30.11 22.11
C GLY A 618 -25.31 -30.74 22.14
N THR A 619 -25.85 -31.16 20.99
CA THR A 619 -27.21 -31.70 20.86
C THR A 619 -27.25 -33.19 20.52
N GLY A 620 -26.09 -33.84 20.41
CA GLY A 620 -25.96 -35.25 20.08
C GLY A 620 -24.85 -35.51 19.07
N THR A 621 -24.94 -36.66 18.40
CA THR A 621 -23.87 -37.18 17.56
C THR A 621 -24.22 -37.12 16.09
N LEU A 622 -23.23 -36.77 15.25
CA LEU A 622 -23.33 -36.73 13.80
C LEU A 622 -22.31 -37.66 13.17
N GLN A 623 -22.72 -38.41 12.16
CA GLN A 623 -21.79 -39.03 11.21
C GLN A 623 -21.48 -38.02 10.11
N ILE A 624 -20.20 -37.81 9.82
CA ILE A 624 -19.73 -36.92 8.77
C ILE A 624 -18.76 -37.64 7.84
N ALA A 625 -18.85 -37.30 6.55
CA ALA A 625 -17.76 -37.47 5.60
C ALA A 625 -17.56 -36.15 4.84
N VAL A 626 -16.32 -35.66 4.79
CA VAL A 626 -15.90 -34.49 4.02
C VAL A 626 -14.73 -34.93 3.15
N GLU A 627 -14.85 -34.70 1.85
CA GLU A 627 -13.74 -34.78 0.90
C GLU A 627 -13.77 -33.52 0.05
N ALA A 628 -12.78 -32.65 0.23
CA ALA A 628 -12.70 -31.38 -0.47
C ALA A 628 -11.27 -31.11 -0.92
N SER A 629 -11.11 -30.83 -2.22
CA SER A 629 -9.81 -30.55 -2.80
C SER A 629 -9.93 -29.71 -4.05
N ARG A 630 -8.80 -29.16 -4.51
CA ARG A 630 -8.71 -28.42 -5.77
C ARG A 630 -7.87 -29.19 -6.78
N SER A 631 -8.40 -29.29 -8.01
CA SER A 631 -7.68 -29.80 -9.17
C SER A 631 -7.51 -28.69 -10.21
N LYS A 632 -6.88 -29.01 -11.35
CA LYS A 632 -6.82 -28.10 -12.50
C LYS A 632 -8.21 -27.72 -13.04
N ALA A 633 -9.21 -28.56 -12.84
CA ALA A 633 -10.59 -28.30 -13.25
C ALA A 633 -11.36 -27.38 -12.28
N GLY A 634 -10.74 -26.98 -11.16
CA GLY A 634 -11.37 -26.17 -10.12
C GLY A 634 -11.55 -26.92 -8.80
N PRO A 635 -12.28 -26.31 -7.85
CA PRO A 635 -12.57 -26.93 -6.57
C PRO A 635 -13.60 -28.05 -6.74
N THR A 636 -13.47 -29.10 -5.95
CA THR A 636 -14.46 -30.18 -5.80
C THR A 636 -14.67 -30.44 -4.32
N ALA A 637 -15.92 -30.68 -3.91
CA ALA A 637 -16.23 -31.09 -2.56
C ALA A 637 -17.40 -32.07 -2.55
N SER A 638 -17.32 -33.07 -1.67
CA SER A 638 -18.43 -33.93 -1.26
C SER A 638 -18.53 -33.86 0.25
N VAL A 639 -19.70 -33.49 0.76
CA VAL A 639 -19.99 -33.51 2.19
C VAL A 639 -21.27 -34.28 2.45
N SER A 640 -21.22 -35.26 3.35
CA SER A 640 -22.39 -35.96 3.86
C SER A 640 -22.45 -35.84 5.37
N VAL A 641 -23.61 -35.47 5.90
CA VAL A 641 -23.88 -35.37 7.33
C VAL A 641 -25.17 -36.15 7.63
N GLU A 642 -25.12 -37.05 8.61
CA GLU A 642 -26.28 -37.82 9.04
C GLU A 642 -26.31 -37.92 10.57
N GLY A 643 -27.46 -37.61 11.16
CA GLY A 643 -27.65 -37.63 12.60
C GLY A 643 -28.63 -36.55 13.05
N LEU A 644 -29.00 -36.58 14.33
CA LEU A 644 -30.03 -35.69 14.89
C LEU A 644 -31.38 -35.73 14.15
N GLY A 645 -31.70 -36.86 13.50
CA GLY A 645 -32.91 -37.03 12.70
C GLY A 645 -32.87 -36.40 11.30
N HIS A 646 -31.71 -35.90 10.88
CA HIS A 646 -31.55 -35.20 9.61
C HIS A 646 -30.46 -35.82 8.73
N ARG A 647 -30.56 -35.59 7.42
CA ARG A 647 -29.53 -35.91 6.44
C ARG A 647 -29.24 -34.69 5.56
N ALA A 648 -27.98 -34.27 5.54
CA ALA A 648 -27.48 -33.26 4.61
C ALA A 648 -26.47 -33.89 3.64
N GLN A 649 -26.55 -33.50 2.37
CA GLN A 649 -25.64 -33.89 1.30
C GLN A 649 -25.27 -32.63 0.52
N MET A 650 -23.99 -32.44 0.25
CA MET A 650 -23.47 -31.37 -0.60
C MET A 650 -22.64 -32.01 -1.71
N ASP A 651 -23.03 -31.75 -2.95
CA ASP A 651 -22.47 -32.36 -4.17
C ASP A 651 -21.91 -31.33 -5.14
N SER A 652 -22.07 -30.03 -4.85
CA SER A 652 -21.48 -28.93 -5.59
C SER A 652 -20.75 -27.98 -4.66
N VAL A 653 -19.71 -27.32 -5.17
CA VAL A 653 -18.90 -26.37 -4.41
C VAL A 653 -18.90 -25.02 -5.09
N THR A 654 -19.22 -23.99 -4.33
CA THR A 654 -19.16 -22.58 -4.74
C THR A 654 -17.95 -21.88 -4.13
N ARG A 655 -17.42 -22.40 -3.02
CA ARG A 655 -16.16 -21.94 -2.40
C ARG A 655 -15.39 -23.12 -1.80
N LEU A 656 -14.08 -23.10 -2.01
CA LEU A 656 -13.10 -23.89 -1.25
C LEU A 656 -11.85 -23.04 -1.02
N GLY A 657 -11.48 -22.80 0.24
CA GLY A 657 -10.29 -22.03 0.60
C GLY A 657 -10.24 -21.66 2.08
N SER A 658 -9.56 -20.56 2.42
CA SER A 658 -9.51 -20.04 3.80
C SER A 658 -10.88 -20.00 4.42
N ALA A 659 -10.95 -20.40 5.69
CA ALA A 659 -12.07 -20.00 6.54
C ALA A 659 -12.11 -18.47 6.58
N ILE A 660 -13.24 -17.89 6.21
CA ILE A 660 -13.50 -16.45 6.36
C ILE A 660 -14.63 -16.21 7.34
N ASP A 661 -15.51 -17.19 7.48
CA ASP A 661 -16.46 -17.27 8.55
C ASP A 661 -15.85 -18.11 9.69
N ALA A 662 -16.21 -17.76 10.91
CA ALA A 662 -15.94 -18.56 12.08
C ALA A 662 -17.26 -18.83 12.79
N GLU A 663 -17.49 -20.08 13.16
CA GLU A 663 -18.64 -20.50 13.95
C GLU A 663 -18.17 -21.38 15.11
N GLY A 664 -18.63 -21.06 16.33
CA GLY A 664 -18.20 -21.76 17.54
C GLY A 664 -16.73 -21.52 17.87
N ASP A 665 -15.99 -22.60 18.12
CA ASP A 665 -14.59 -22.56 18.56
C ASP A 665 -13.60 -22.43 17.39
N ILE A 666 -14.08 -22.37 16.15
CA ILE A 666 -13.21 -22.23 14.98
C ILE A 666 -12.53 -20.87 14.99
N THR A 667 -11.22 -20.88 14.76
CA THR A 667 -10.45 -19.67 14.42
C THR A 667 -9.94 -19.83 13.01
N ALA A 668 -10.27 -18.86 12.16
CA ALA A 668 -9.86 -18.84 10.78
C ALA A 668 -8.33 -18.73 10.73
N SER A 669 -7.63 -19.84 10.54
CA SER A 669 -6.17 -19.94 10.60
C SER A 669 -5.67 -21.00 9.61
N THR A 670 -4.36 -21.27 9.56
CA THR A 670 -3.74 -22.14 8.54
C THR A 670 -4.27 -23.57 8.52
N ASN A 671 -4.78 -24.06 9.65
CA ASN A 671 -5.36 -25.38 9.83
C ASN A 671 -6.89 -25.43 9.63
N ALA A 672 -7.50 -24.34 9.15
CA ALA A 672 -8.94 -24.25 8.90
C ALA A 672 -9.24 -24.09 7.40
N VAL A 673 -10.31 -24.74 6.94
CA VAL A 673 -10.81 -24.60 5.56
C VAL A 673 -12.34 -24.44 5.58
N GLN A 674 -12.84 -23.55 4.74
CA GLN A 674 -14.27 -23.35 4.51
C GLN A 674 -14.66 -23.87 3.15
N ILE A 675 -15.79 -24.57 3.14
CA ILE A 675 -16.42 -25.15 1.98
C ILE A 675 -17.85 -24.62 1.93
N ASP A 676 -18.17 -23.84 0.91
CA ASP A 676 -19.55 -23.43 0.63
C ASP A 676 -20.04 -24.17 -0.61
N GLY A 677 -21.30 -24.56 -0.63
CA GLY A 677 -21.84 -25.36 -1.72
C GLY A 677 -23.34 -25.57 -1.66
N ASN A 678 -23.87 -26.29 -2.66
CA ASN A 678 -25.28 -26.67 -2.73
C ASN A 678 -25.43 -28.19 -2.71
N GLY A 679 -26.61 -28.64 -2.31
CA GLY A 679 -27.02 -30.04 -2.37
C GLY A 679 -28.43 -30.20 -1.79
N THR A 680 -28.61 -31.13 -0.86
CA THR A 680 -29.92 -31.42 -0.26
C THR A 680 -29.91 -31.51 1.26
N PHE A 681 -30.98 -31.06 1.89
CA PHE A 681 -31.33 -31.29 3.28
C PHE A 681 -32.65 -32.06 3.35
N ASP A 682 -32.65 -33.27 3.93
CA ASP A 682 -33.80 -34.17 3.99
C ASP A 682 -34.49 -34.35 2.62
N GLY A 683 -33.67 -34.44 1.56
CA GLY A 683 -34.11 -34.63 0.17
C GLY A 683 -34.58 -33.35 -0.55
N LYS A 684 -34.58 -32.19 0.10
CA LYS A 684 -34.94 -30.90 -0.50
C LYS A 684 -33.71 -30.07 -0.84
N PRO A 685 -33.71 -29.27 -1.92
CA PRO A 685 -32.59 -28.38 -2.24
C PRO A 685 -32.20 -27.45 -1.09
N ALA A 686 -30.91 -27.39 -0.79
CA ALA A 686 -30.35 -26.54 0.26
C ALA A 686 -28.91 -26.10 -0.08
N SER A 687 -28.48 -25.02 0.55
CA SER A 687 -27.09 -24.54 0.49
C SER A 687 -26.45 -24.65 1.86
N PHE A 688 -25.16 -24.98 1.89
CA PHE A 688 -24.42 -25.25 3.11
C PHE A 688 -23.11 -24.49 3.15
N ARG A 689 -22.71 -24.18 4.38
CA ARG A 689 -21.36 -23.81 4.77
C ARG A 689 -20.84 -24.88 5.72
N VAL A 690 -19.67 -25.41 5.40
CA VAL A 690 -18.96 -26.40 6.20
C VAL A 690 -17.58 -25.86 6.48
N ILE A 691 -17.21 -25.76 7.76
CA ILE A 691 -15.89 -25.31 8.17
C ILE A 691 -15.28 -26.42 9.00
N VAL A 692 -14.05 -26.81 8.67
CA VAL A 692 -13.31 -27.79 9.43
C VAL A 692 -11.98 -27.22 9.88
N GLN A 693 -11.54 -27.58 11.09
CA GLN A 693 -10.27 -27.16 11.66
C GLN A 693 -9.53 -28.35 12.27
N ASP A 694 -8.31 -28.60 11.79
CA ASP A 694 -7.40 -29.64 12.32
C ASP A 694 -6.70 -29.13 13.58
N ASN A 695 -6.65 -29.91 14.65
CA ASN A 695 -5.93 -29.59 15.90
C ASN A 695 -4.92 -30.68 16.30
N THR A 696 -4.40 -31.44 15.33
CA THR A 696 -3.31 -32.42 15.44
C THR A 696 -3.55 -33.67 16.30
N GLY A 697 -4.70 -33.80 16.98
CA GLY A 697 -5.01 -34.89 17.92
C GLY A 697 -6.20 -35.80 17.58
N ASN A 698 -6.63 -35.87 16.31
CA ASN A 698 -7.89 -36.50 15.87
C ASN A 698 -9.17 -35.91 16.51
N SER A 699 -9.05 -34.79 17.23
CA SER A 699 -10.14 -34.06 17.86
C SER A 699 -10.52 -32.82 17.07
N GLY A 700 -10.38 -32.85 15.73
CA GLY A 700 -10.67 -31.71 14.86
C GLY A 700 -12.07 -31.15 15.09
N PHE A 701 -12.25 -29.86 14.83
CA PHE A 701 -13.55 -29.22 14.99
C PHE A 701 -14.26 -29.11 13.65
N VAL A 702 -15.57 -29.31 13.66
CA VAL A 702 -16.44 -29.22 12.48
C VAL A 702 -17.61 -28.30 12.80
N SER A 703 -17.90 -27.37 11.91
CA SER A 703 -19.13 -26.58 11.89
C SER A 703 -19.86 -26.82 10.56
N ILE A 704 -21.18 -26.99 10.64
CA ILE A 704 -22.07 -27.09 9.48
C ILE A 704 -23.23 -26.12 9.72
N ALA A 705 -23.49 -25.26 8.74
CA ALA A 705 -24.61 -24.34 8.74
C ALA A 705 -25.34 -24.37 7.39
N CYS A 706 -26.66 -24.54 7.44
CA CYS A 706 -27.53 -24.32 6.29
C CYS A 706 -27.65 -22.82 6.04
N THR A 707 -27.29 -22.38 4.84
CA THR A 707 -27.31 -20.96 4.44
C THR A 707 -28.54 -20.62 3.60
N ALA A 708 -29.19 -21.60 2.99
CA ALA A 708 -30.47 -21.47 2.31
C ALA A 708 -31.21 -22.82 2.25
N GLY A 709 -32.55 -22.80 2.22
CA GLY A 709 -33.39 -24.01 2.08
C GLY A 709 -33.67 -24.76 3.38
N CYS A 710 -32.96 -24.47 4.48
CA CYS A 710 -33.22 -25.01 5.82
C CYS A 710 -32.61 -24.14 6.93
N THR A 711 -32.81 -24.51 8.20
CA THR A 711 -32.29 -23.81 9.39
C THR A 711 -31.29 -24.65 10.19
N PHE A 712 -30.88 -25.80 9.66
CA PHE A 712 -29.98 -26.72 10.36
C PHE A 712 -28.61 -26.09 10.58
N LYS A 713 -28.17 -26.06 11.83
CA LYS A 713 -26.86 -25.57 12.21
C LYS A 713 -26.35 -26.35 13.42
N THR A 714 -25.09 -26.78 13.34
CA THR A 714 -24.47 -27.58 14.38
C THR A 714 -22.95 -27.50 14.29
N ALA A 715 -22.29 -27.73 15.42
CA ALA A 715 -20.84 -27.76 15.48
C ALA A 715 -20.37 -28.67 16.63
N GLY A 716 -19.16 -29.18 16.51
CA GLY A 716 -18.62 -30.08 17.52
C GLY A 716 -17.24 -30.61 17.22
N TYR A 717 -16.73 -31.40 18.15
CA TYR A 717 -15.42 -32.04 18.07
C TYR A 717 -15.54 -33.46 17.53
N MET A 718 -14.58 -33.88 16.71
CA MET A 718 -14.42 -35.27 16.31
C MET A 718 -14.24 -36.16 17.54
N ASN A 719 -15.03 -37.23 17.63
CA ASN A 719 -15.04 -38.21 18.73
C ASN A 719 -14.45 -39.56 18.31
N ARG A 720 -14.79 -40.04 17.10
CA ARG A 720 -14.32 -41.31 16.53
C ARG A 720 -14.17 -41.19 15.01
N GLY A 721 -13.31 -41.99 14.40
CA GLY A 721 -13.14 -42.06 12.95
C GLY A 721 -11.74 -41.67 12.46
N GLY A 722 -11.61 -41.40 11.17
CA GLY A 722 -10.35 -41.01 10.54
C GLY A 722 -9.86 -39.64 11.02
N LYS A 723 -8.54 -39.42 10.91
CA LYS A 723 -7.92 -38.13 11.22
C LYS A 723 -8.49 -37.04 10.31
N LEU A 724 -9.00 -35.96 10.90
CA LEU A 724 -9.33 -34.75 10.14
C LEU A 724 -8.01 -34.11 9.69
N VAL A 725 -7.81 -34.03 8.38
CA VAL A 725 -6.59 -33.44 7.80
C VAL A 725 -6.97 -32.22 7.01
N VAL A 726 -6.46 -31.06 7.42
CA VAL A 726 -6.40 -29.88 6.56
C VAL A 726 -5.01 -29.81 5.97
N SER A 727 -4.93 -29.81 4.64
CA SER A 727 -3.64 -29.70 3.95
C SER A 727 -3.67 -28.60 2.90
N GLN A 728 -2.54 -27.93 2.75
CA GLN A 728 -2.32 -26.90 1.74
C GLN A 728 -1.24 -27.41 0.79
N LYS A 729 -1.61 -27.66 -0.46
CA LYS A 729 -0.61 -27.95 -1.49
C LYS A 729 0.04 -26.64 -1.88
N THR A 730 1.36 -26.54 -1.70
CA THR A 730 2.21 -25.44 -2.18
C THR A 730 2.35 -25.47 -3.69
#